data_AF-A0A3N4VGX4-F1
#
_entry.id   AF-A0A3N4VGX4-F1
#
_cell.length_a   1.000
_cell.length_b   1.000
_cell.length_c   1.000
_cell.angle_alpha   90.00
_cell.angle_beta   90.00
_cell.angle_gamma   90.00
#
_symmetry.space_group_name_H-M   'P 1'
#
loop_
_entity.id
_entity.type
_entity.pdbx_description
1 polymer ?
#
loop_
_entity_poly.entity_id
_entity_poly.type
_entity_poly.pdbx_seq_one_letter_code
_entity_poly.pdbx_strand_id
1 'polypeptide(L)'
;MTPLELKIDFDDIDVEEAAEPTAPALNELHRALNEPYSFTPAASAMAPVEIKAAISAGRDPLAEAKDQSPDKTNFLTRPPMPSMIMAARFAALLSSEETQRELTAPRSFTMLTIADNDEREAVWKEIDNVLRRLADLCDEADDTWRGFATLSRHVAPDGKFKTSEQETFDASIATAVRKGCKLLAFVPDTTSMSDVTRALCQRTVPLPALSGQMIIEIMRTTHSATGELSEDALIGILPNDSEIAALPLAAIESAFFEDTTLKVAKALAAAATRFRTVTPAATTLSDISLNEATRAPIDRLVADITSWKAGQVQWSEVSSSVLFHGPPGNGKTLLASALAGSLGVPLIATSYSDCQRHGHQGDMLKALSVKVNAAINAAPAVFFLDELDSFTHRNRPSRGSDYIVGIVNGLLEYLSRLNDTPGVVVLGATNFPDMIDPAVLRPGRFDLKLEIANPDMASVLKILNLALGNDAKDMSLSPIADQLLGASGAQVTAVVREARGLARADKIPLSQSHLEAAASRIYPALDANILWRIAVHEAGHLVVAHTLNLPPAERATITNTGGFVDIPSSMLESSQTATNRICALLGGRAAEQAIFGEALNGAGLGDHSDLELATKLAAQMAYEWGFGDQLVFTPTPAHIKDRTNHLDKILKDAERNAIQILTTRKDLISSIAVALCKERELSGEQIRRLLPTDGVPSDTV
;
A
#
# COMPACT_ATOMS: atom_id res chain seq x y z
N MET A 1 -20.09 -43.08 25.79
CA MET A 1 -20.95 -41.87 25.73
C MET A 1 -22.03 -42.15 24.70
N THR A 2 -23.25 -42.37 25.17
CA THR A 2 -24.46 -42.55 24.36
C THR A 2 -24.81 -41.26 23.61
N PRO A 3 -25.37 -41.32 22.39
CA PRO A 3 -25.88 -40.12 21.72
C PRO A 3 -27.14 -39.64 22.44
N LEU A 4 -27.21 -38.34 22.76
CA LEU A 4 -28.46 -37.72 23.21
C LEU A 4 -29.44 -37.68 22.03
N GLU A 5 -30.48 -38.49 22.09
CA GLU A 5 -31.71 -38.27 21.33
C GLU A 5 -32.50 -37.14 22.01
N LEU A 6 -32.33 -35.91 21.54
CA LEU A 6 -33.27 -34.83 21.80
C LEU A 6 -34.46 -35.00 20.83
N LYS A 7 -35.53 -35.66 21.29
CA LYS A 7 -36.86 -35.51 20.71
C LYS A 7 -37.32 -34.08 21.02
N ILE A 8 -37.18 -33.19 20.06
CA ILE A 8 -37.88 -31.91 20.07
C ILE A 8 -39.27 -32.20 19.51
N ASP A 9 -40.28 -32.12 20.36
CA ASP A 9 -41.69 -32.10 19.95
C ASP A 9 -41.95 -30.72 19.35
N PHE A 10 -42.26 -30.67 18.06
CA PHE A 10 -42.44 -29.42 17.30
C PHE A 10 -43.85 -28.82 17.45
N ASP A 11 -44.73 -29.44 18.24
CA ASP A 11 -46.13 -29.04 18.39
C ASP A 11 -46.39 -28.05 19.54
N ASP A 12 -45.39 -27.71 20.36
CA ASP A 12 -45.51 -26.79 21.53
C ASP A 12 -44.66 -25.52 21.40
N ILE A 13 -44.19 -25.16 20.19
CA ILE A 13 -43.68 -23.81 19.95
C ILE A 13 -44.89 -22.93 19.63
N ASP A 14 -45.41 -22.23 20.64
CA ASP A 14 -46.19 -21.01 20.46
C ASP A 14 -45.28 -20.00 19.74
N VAL A 15 -45.18 -20.13 18.42
CA VAL A 15 -44.84 -19.02 17.55
C VAL A 15 -46.06 -18.13 17.63
N GLU A 16 -46.06 -17.17 18.56
CA GLU A 16 -46.84 -15.95 18.33
C GLU A 16 -46.50 -15.56 16.89
N GLU A 17 -47.47 -15.65 15.97
CA GLU A 17 -47.38 -15.09 14.63
C GLU A 17 -47.10 -13.60 14.81
N ALA A 18 -45.81 -13.25 14.94
CA ALA A 18 -45.34 -11.91 14.71
C ALA A 18 -45.69 -11.65 13.26
N ALA A 19 -46.81 -10.94 13.06
CA ALA A 19 -47.35 -10.61 11.76
C ALA A 19 -46.19 -10.23 10.83
N GLU A 20 -46.05 -10.93 9.70
CA GLU A 20 -45.08 -10.55 8.69
C GLU A 20 -45.23 -9.05 8.43
N PRO A 21 -44.17 -8.24 8.60
CA PRO A 21 -44.32 -6.79 8.49
C PRO A 21 -44.76 -6.45 7.06
N THR A 22 -46.01 -6.02 6.90
CA THR A 22 -46.55 -5.62 5.60
C THR A 22 -45.82 -4.37 5.09
N ALA A 23 -45.60 -4.27 3.78
CA ALA A 23 -45.08 -3.06 3.15
C ALA A 23 -45.90 -1.83 3.59
N PRO A 24 -45.28 -0.63 3.74
CA PRO A 24 -45.99 0.56 4.17
C PRO A 24 -47.18 0.81 3.24
N ALA A 25 -48.32 1.20 3.83
CA ALA A 25 -49.48 1.53 3.01
C ALA A 25 -49.12 2.72 2.10
N LEU A 26 -49.59 2.72 0.85
CA LEU A 26 -49.32 3.81 -0.10
C LEU A 26 -49.63 5.22 0.50
N ASN A 27 -50.63 5.28 1.39
CA ASN A 27 -51.02 6.50 2.10
C ASN A 27 -49.98 6.99 3.12
N GLU A 28 -49.22 6.09 3.76
CA GLU A 28 -48.13 6.46 4.69
C GLU A 28 -46.96 7.06 3.91
N LEU A 29 -46.62 6.44 2.77
CA LEU A 29 -45.57 6.95 1.89
C LEU A 29 -45.95 8.32 1.30
N HIS A 30 -47.22 8.48 0.87
CA HIS A 30 -47.73 9.75 0.37
C HIS A 30 -47.70 10.85 1.42
N ARG A 31 -48.04 10.53 2.67
CA ARG A 31 -47.97 11.46 3.80
C ARG A 31 -46.53 11.92 4.02
N ALA A 32 -45.61 10.97 4.18
CA ALA A 32 -44.20 11.25 4.47
C ALA A 32 -43.51 12.08 3.38
N LEU A 33 -43.88 11.89 2.11
CA LEU A 33 -43.23 12.55 0.98
C LEU A 33 -43.85 13.90 0.57
N ASN A 34 -45.12 14.16 0.89
CA ASN A 34 -45.84 15.32 0.34
C ASN A 34 -46.44 16.26 1.39
N GLU A 35 -46.59 15.84 2.66
CA GLU A 35 -47.06 16.76 3.70
C GLU A 35 -45.90 17.60 4.24
N PRO A 36 -46.07 18.92 4.41
CA PRO A 36 -45.04 19.76 4.99
C PRO A 36 -44.81 19.37 6.46
N TYR A 37 -43.54 19.38 6.88
CA TYR A 37 -43.18 19.21 8.28
C TYR A 37 -43.86 20.30 9.12
N SER A 38 -44.84 19.90 9.93
CA SER A 38 -45.69 20.82 10.69
C SER A 38 -45.53 20.68 12.21
N PHE A 39 -44.67 19.76 12.65
CA PHE A 39 -44.41 19.48 14.05
C PHE A 39 -43.23 20.29 14.58
N THR A 40 -43.35 20.76 15.83
CA THR A 40 -42.25 21.41 16.54
C THR A 40 -41.31 20.37 17.15
N PRO A 41 -39.97 20.51 17.03
CA PRO A 41 -38.99 19.63 17.65
C PRO A 41 -39.15 19.50 19.16
N ALA A 42 -39.02 18.28 19.68
CA ALA A 42 -38.97 18.02 21.12
C ALA A 42 -37.80 18.78 21.79
N ALA A 43 -36.69 18.96 21.08
CA ALA A 43 -35.54 19.77 21.50
C ALA A 43 -35.93 21.21 21.89
N SER A 44 -36.99 21.78 21.31
CA SER A 44 -37.46 23.15 21.63
C SER A 44 -37.97 23.30 23.06
N ALA A 45 -38.25 22.19 23.75
CA ALA A 45 -38.71 22.15 25.14
C ALA A 45 -37.65 21.58 26.11
N MET A 46 -36.44 21.28 25.64
CA MET A 46 -35.39 20.62 26.41
C MET A 46 -34.21 21.55 26.68
N ALA A 47 -33.56 21.39 27.84
CA ALA A 47 -32.28 22.04 28.11
C ALA A 47 -31.15 21.40 27.29
N PRO A 48 -30.05 22.11 26.96
CA PRO A 48 -28.93 21.55 26.19
C PRO A 48 -28.32 20.27 26.78
N VAL A 49 -28.30 20.15 28.11
CA VAL A 49 -27.81 18.95 28.82
C VAL A 49 -28.72 17.74 28.59
N GLU A 50 -30.04 17.98 28.54
CA GLU A 50 -31.04 16.94 28.29
C GLU A 50 -31.01 16.47 26.84
N ILE A 51 -30.80 17.39 25.89
CA ILE A 51 -30.61 17.07 24.47
C ILE A 51 -29.39 16.16 24.30
N LYS A 52 -28.26 16.51 24.93
CA LYS A 52 -27.04 15.70 24.88
C LYS A 52 -27.22 14.33 25.52
N ALA A 53 -27.96 14.23 26.62
CA ALA A 53 -28.29 12.97 27.27
C ALA A 53 -29.18 12.08 26.37
N ALA A 54 -30.18 12.67 25.70
CA ALA A 54 -31.05 11.96 24.77
C ALA A 54 -30.29 11.43 23.54
N ILE A 55 -29.41 12.23 22.94
CA ILE A 55 -28.51 11.80 21.85
C ILE A 55 -27.63 10.63 22.30
N SER A 56 -27.08 10.71 23.51
CA SER A 56 -26.26 9.63 24.09
C SER A 56 -27.07 8.34 24.29
N ALA A 57 -28.35 8.46 24.61
CA ALA A 57 -29.30 7.35 24.72
C ALA A 57 -29.79 6.83 23.34
N GLY A 58 -29.38 7.43 22.22
CA GLY A 58 -29.75 7.01 20.87
C GLY A 58 -31.05 7.62 20.35
N ARG A 59 -31.59 8.65 21.00
CA ARG A 59 -32.74 9.42 20.54
C ARG A 59 -32.31 10.64 19.72
N ASP A 60 -33.21 11.18 18.92
CA ASP A 60 -33.00 12.42 18.15
C ASP A 60 -34.09 13.45 18.48
N PRO A 61 -33.90 14.26 19.54
CA PRO A 61 -34.89 15.25 19.95
C PRO A 61 -35.20 16.32 18.88
N LEU A 62 -34.33 16.50 17.89
CA LEU A 62 -34.60 17.39 16.76
C LEU A 62 -35.57 16.76 15.76
N ALA A 63 -35.46 15.44 15.55
CA ALA A 63 -36.34 14.67 14.65
C ALA A 63 -37.71 14.32 15.27
N GLU A 64 -37.80 14.30 16.61
CA GLU A 64 -38.99 13.93 17.39
C GLU A 64 -39.96 15.11 17.57
N ALA A 65 -41.28 14.87 17.52
CA ALA A 65 -42.30 15.89 17.75
C ALA A 65 -42.58 16.14 19.25
N LYS A 66 -42.88 17.39 19.61
CA LYS A 66 -43.09 17.83 21.01
C LYS A 66 -44.40 17.38 21.68
N ASP A 67 -45.53 17.32 20.96
CA ASP A 67 -46.88 17.45 21.58
C ASP A 67 -47.86 16.26 21.45
N GLN A 68 -47.42 15.04 21.11
CA GLN A 68 -48.23 13.82 21.33
C GLN A 68 -47.32 12.66 21.76
N SER A 69 -47.88 11.71 22.50
CA SER A 69 -47.27 10.51 23.12
C SER A 69 -45.84 10.20 22.69
N PRO A 70 -44.91 10.02 23.65
CA PRO A 70 -43.49 9.83 23.35
C PRO A 70 -43.33 8.75 22.28
N ASP A 71 -42.48 9.00 21.29
CA ASP A 71 -42.05 8.05 20.24
C ASP A 71 -42.84 8.01 18.92
N LYS A 72 -43.47 9.11 18.47
CA LYS A 72 -43.86 9.24 17.05
C LYS A 72 -42.84 10.04 16.24
N THR A 73 -41.87 9.34 15.68
CA THR A 73 -41.11 9.74 14.49
C THR A 73 -41.96 9.54 13.23
N ASN A 74 -41.59 10.14 12.09
CA ASN A 74 -42.16 9.77 10.77
C ASN A 74 -41.61 8.40 10.31
N PHE A 75 -41.44 7.46 11.25
CA PHE A 75 -40.77 6.20 11.02
C PHE A 75 -41.58 5.31 10.09
N LEU A 76 -41.01 5.08 8.92
CA LEU A 76 -41.50 4.09 7.97
C LEU A 76 -40.87 2.74 8.34
N THR A 77 -41.68 1.78 8.76
CA THR A 77 -41.21 0.45 9.19
C THR A 77 -40.49 -0.35 8.10
N ARG A 78 -40.81 -0.09 6.82
CA ARG A 78 -40.11 -0.65 5.65
C ARG A 78 -40.00 0.41 4.55
N PRO A 79 -39.07 1.37 4.66
CA PRO A 79 -38.93 2.41 3.64
C PRO A 79 -38.48 1.74 2.32
N PRO A 80 -38.94 2.20 1.15
CA PRO A 80 -38.51 1.68 -0.16
C PRO A 80 -37.10 2.19 -0.47
N MET A 81 -36.11 1.64 0.25
CA MET A 81 -34.71 2.07 0.21
C MET A 81 -34.11 2.05 -1.20
N PRO A 82 -34.36 1.07 -2.08
CA PRO A 82 -33.83 1.12 -3.45
C PRO A 82 -34.26 2.39 -4.19
N SER A 83 -35.53 2.75 -4.11
CA SER A 83 -36.08 3.95 -4.75
C SER A 83 -35.57 5.24 -4.10
N MET A 84 -35.43 5.26 -2.77
CA MET A 84 -34.93 6.44 -2.04
C MET A 84 -33.44 6.69 -2.28
N ILE A 85 -32.61 5.64 -2.27
CA ILE A 85 -31.19 5.70 -2.63
C ILE A 85 -31.05 6.19 -4.08
N MET A 86 -31.90 5.69 -4.99
CA MET A 86 -31.90 6.14 -6.38
C MET A 86 -32.22 7.62 -6.51
N ALA A 87 -33.30 8.05 -5.86
CA ALA A 87 -33.74 9.45 -5.88
C ALA A 87 -32.66 10.38 -5.31
N ALA A 88 -32.01 10.02 -4.20
CA ALA A 88 -30.95 10.82 -3.60
C ALA A 88 -29.72 10.95 -4.51
N ARG A 89 -29.28 9.84 -5.13
CA ARG A 89 -28.13 9.85 -6.05
C ARG A 89 -28.43 10.59 -7.34
N PHE A 90 -29.66 10.50 -7.85
CA PHE A 90 -30.09 11.26 -9.01
C PHE A 90 -30.25 12.75 -8.70
N ALA A 91 -30.76 13.12 -7.51
CA ALA A 91 -30.79 14.51 -7.06
C ALA A 91 -29.38 15.10 -6.96
N ALA A 92 -28.41 14.33 -6.45
CA ALA A 92 -27.02 14.75 -6.40
C ALA A 92 -26.41 14.94 -7.80
N LEU A 93 -26.75 14.06 -8.76
CA LEU A 93 -26.37 14.22 -10.17
C LEU A 93 -26.93 15.52 -10.77
N LEU A 94 -28.15 15.89 -10.40
CA LEU A 94 -28.84 17.08 -10.89
C LEU A 94 -28.55 18.35 -10.08
N SER A 95 -27.59 18.34 -9.15
CA SER A 95 -27.28 19.49 -8.30
C SER A 95 -26.77 20.73 -9.05
N SER A 96 -26.27 20.57 -10.29
CA SER A 96 -25.79 21.66 -11.14
C SER A 96 -26.80 22.03 -12.23
N GLU A 97 -27.15 23.32 -12.32
CA GLU A 97 -28.01 23.85 -13.40
C GLU A 97 -27.46 23.54 -14.81
N GLU A 98 -26.13 23.52 -14.97
CA GLU A 98 -25.48 23.18 -16.24
C GLU A 98 -25.77 21.71 -16.60
N THR A 99 -25.64 20.80 -15.64
CA THR A 99 -25.92 19.38 -15.84
C THR A 99 -27.40 19.14 -16.16
N GLN A 100 -28.30 19.86 -15.49
CA GLN A 100 -29.74 19.80 -15.78
C GLN A 100 -30.03 20.26 -17.22
N ARG A 101 -29.50 21.43 -17.63
CA ARG A 101 -29.72 21.99 -18.98
C ARG A 101 -29.20 21.07 -20.07
N GLU A 102 -28.05 20.46 -19.86
CA GLU A 102 -27.46 19.54 -20.84
C GLU A 102 -28.20 18.21 -20.95
N LEU A 103 -28.63 17.64 -19.82
CA LEU A 103 -29.37 16.38 -19.79
C LEU A 103 -30.75 16.53 -20.44
N THR A 104 -31.38 17.69 -20.25
CA THR A 104 -32.72 18.01 -20.75
C THR A 104 -32.74 18.70 -22.12
N ALA A 105 -31.56 19.00 -22.68
CA ALA A 105 -31.43 19.64 -24.00
C ALA A 105 -32.15 18.82 -25.09
N PRO A 106 -32.77 19.48 -26.09
CA PRO A 106 -33.41 18.77 -27.20
C PRO A 106 -32.42 17.83 -27.90
N ARG A 107 -32.82 16.55 -28.05
CA ARG A 107 -32.01 15.50 -28.71
C ARG A 107 -30.68 15.20 -27.98
N SER A 108 -30.60 15.48 -26.69
CA SER A 108 -29.47 15.07 -25.86
C SER A 108 -29.32 13.55 -25.85
N PHE A 109 -28.08 13.08 -25.83
CA PHE A 109 -27.71 11.70 -25.55
C PHE A 109 -26.66 11.69 -24.44
N THR A 110 -27.10 11.22 -23.27
CA THR A 110 -26.27 11.07 -22.07
C THR A 110 -26.08 9.60 -21.75
N MET A 111 -24.83 9.21 -21.50
CA MET A 111 -24.45 7.91 -20.98
C MET A 111 -24.24 8.01 -19.46
N LEU A 112 -24.96 7.20 -18.69
CA LEU A 112 -24.75 7.01 -17.27
C LEU A 112 -23.93 5.74 -17.01
N THR A 113 -22.74 5.89 -16.46
CA THR A 113 -21.87 4.75 -16.15
C THR A 113 -22.14 4.22 -14.74
N ILE A 114 -22.52 2.94 -14.68
CA ILE A 114 -22.84 2.20 -13.45
C ILE A 114 -22.24 0.82 -13.61
N ALA A 115 -21.14 0.53 -12.90
CA ALA A 115 -20.37 -0.70 -13.13
C ALA A 115 -21.14 -1.96 -12.74
N ASP A 116 -21.78 -1.95 -11.57
CA ASP A 116 -22.53 -3.09 -11.04
C ASP A 116 -23.79 -3.38 -11.87
N ASN A 117 -24.04 -4.65 -12.17
CA ASN A 117 -25.12 -5.05 -13.07
C ASN A 117 -26.49 -5.00 -12.39
N ASP A 118 -26.56 -5.41 -11.13
CA ASP A 118 -27.81 -5.46 -10.37
C ASP A 118 -28.26 -4.03 -10.02
N GLU A 119 -27.30 -3.19 -9.64
CA GLU A 119 -27.49 -1.75 -9.43
C GLU A 119 -27.99 -1.08 -10.72
N ARG A 120 -27.31 -1.30 -11.84
CA ARG A 120 -27.68 -0.71 -13.13
C ARG A 120 -29.09 -1.11 -13.58
N GLU A 121 -29.48 -2.35 -13.34
CA GLU A 121 -30.84 -2.83 -13.62
C GLU A 121 -31.88 -2.16 -12.73
N ALA A 122 -31.60 -2.04 -11.43
CA ALA A 122 -32.48 -1.38 -10.48
C ALA A 122 -32.69 0.11 -10.84
N VAL A 123 -31.60 0.82 -11.19
CA VAL A 123 -31.64 2.22 -11.65
C VAL A 123 -32.56 2.37 -12.85
N TRP A 124 -32.36 1.52 -13.86
CA TRP A 124 -33.09 1.61 -15.10
C TRP A 124 -34.59 1.31 -14.94
N LYS A 125 -34.98 0.43 -14.01
CA LYS A 125 -36.39 0.16 -13.74
C LYS A 125 -37.11 1.36 -13.10
N GLU A 126 -36.40 2.16 -12.31
CA GLU A 126 -36.99 3.28 -11.56
C GLU A 126 -36.88 4.64 -12.26
N ILE A 127 -35.97 4.80 -13.21
CA ILE A 127 -35.70 6.12 -13.82
C ILE A 127 -36.93 6.75 -14.49
N ASP A 128 -37.80 5.96 -15.11
CA ASP A 128 -39.00 6.49 -15.78
C ASP A 128 -40.00 7.08 -14.77
N ASN A 129 -40.03 6.54 -13.54
CA ASN A 129 -40.83 7.10 -12.44
C ASN A 129 -40.24 8.42 -11.95
N VAL A 130 -38.91 8.50 -11.84
CA VAL A 130 -38.20 9.73 -11.46
C VAL A 130 -38.42 10.84 -12.48
N LEU A 131 -38.25 10.55 -13.77
CA LEU A 131 -38.45 11.51 -14.86
C LEU A 131 -39.90 12.00 -14.91
N ARG A 132 -40.88 11.11 -14.70
CA ARG A 132 -42.30 11.50 -14.62
C ARG A 132 -42.53 12.47 -13.46
N ARG A 133 -41.97 12.19 -12.29
CA ARG A 133 -42.15 13.04 -11.11
C ARG A 133 -41.49 14.42 -11.29
N LEU A 134 -40.33 14.48 -11.93
CA LEU A 134 -39.70 15.74 -12.29
C LEU A 134 -40.55 16.54 -13.29
N ALA A 135 -41.19 15.88 -14.25
CA ALA A 135 -42.11 16.53 -15.18
C ALA A 135 -43.40 17.06 -14.51
N ASP A 136 -43.86 16.43 -13.42
CA ASP A 136 -45.01 16.89 -12.62
C ASP A 136 -44.67 18.13 -11.76
N LEU A 137 -43.39 18.36 -11.46
CA LEU A 137 -42.92 19.54 -10.72
C LEU A 137 -42.78 20.79 -11.61
N CYS A 138 -42.78 20.59 -12.93
CA CYS A 138 -42.74 21.65 -13.92
C CYS A 138 -44.17 22.01 -14.40
N ASP A 139 -44.37 23.23 -14.88
CA ASP A 139 -45.65 23.66 -15.45
C ASP A 139 -46.09 22.70 -16.59
N GLU A 140 -47.41 22.56 -16.82
CA GLU A 140 -47.94 21.68 -17.89
C GLU A 140 -47.41 22.03 -19.29
N ALA A 141 -46.97 23.27 -19.49
CA ALA A 141 -46.38 23.76 -20.74
C ALA A 141 -44.86 23.51 -20.86
N ASP A 142 -44.20 23.06 -19.79
CA ASP A 142 -42.75 22.83 -19.75
C ASP A 142 -42.40 21.37 -20.10
N ASP A 143 -41.81 21.15 -21.27
CA ASP A 143 -41.44 19.82 -21.76
C ASP A 143 -40.00 19.41 -21.38
N THR A 144 -39.32 20.17 -20.52
CA THR A 144 -37.92 19.97 -20.11
C THR A 144 -37.64 18.54 -19.64
N TRP A 145 -38.51 17.97 -18.80
CA TRP A 145 -38.36 16.59 -18.27
C TRP A 145 -39.18 15.53 -19.02
N ARG A 146 -39.78 15.89 -20.16
CA ARG A 146 -40.58 14.98 -21.01
C ARG A 146 -39.79 14.53 -22.24
N GLY A 147 -40.18 13.39 -22.84
CA GLY A 147 -39.65 12.92 -24.12
C GLY A 147 -38.33 12.14 -24.06
N PHE A 148 -38.02 11.55 -22.91
CA PHE A 148 -36.86 10.66 -22.74
C PHE A 148 -37.12 9.25 -23.28
N ALA A 149 -36.10 8.68 -23.92
CA ALA A 149 -35.96 7.26 -24.17
C ALA A 149 -34.85 6.73 -23.25
N THR A 150 -35.16 5.71 -22.47
CA THR A 150 -34.24 5.13 -21.48
C THR A 150 -33.84 3.72 -21.91
N LEU A 151 -32.55 3.45 -21.98
CA LEU A 151 -32.01 2.16 -22.45
C LEU A 151 -30.96 1.64 -21.47
N SER A 152 -31.01 0.37 -21.10
CA SER A 152 -29.99 -0.25 -20.24
C SER A 152 -29.30 -1.41 -20.94
N ARG A 153 -28.01 -1.56 -20.66
CA ARG A 153 -27.19 -2.66 -21.16
C ARG A 153 -26.79 -3.61 -20.04
N HIS A 154 -27.11 -4.89 -20.22
CA HIS A 154 -26.66 -5.95 -19.31
C HIS A 154 -25.31 -6.52 -19.74
N VAL A 155 -24.53 -6.96 -18.76
CA VAL A 155 -23.32 -7.77 -18.96
C VAL A 155 -23.68 -9.20 -18.55
N ALA A 156 -23.35 -10.18 -19.38
CA ALA A 156 -23.60 -11.58 -19.04
C ALA A 156 -22.73 -12.00 -17.83
N PRO A 157 -23.14 -13.01 -17.03
CA PRO A 157 -22.42 -13.43 -15.82
C PRO A 157 -20.95 -13.85 -16.06
N ASP A 158 -20.60 -14.19 -17.30
CA ASP A 158 -19.24 -14.54 -17.72
C ASP A 158 -18.37 -13.32 -18.06
N GLY A 159 -18.89 -12.11 -17.90
CA GLY A 159 -18.20 -10.84 -18.18
C GLY A 159 -17.98 -10.58 -19.68
N LYS A 160 -18.56 -11.40 -20.57
CA LYS A 160 -18.40 -11.24 -22.02
C LYS A 160 -19.59 -10.50 -22.60
N PHE A 161 -19.30 -9.59 -23.53
CA PHE A 161 -20.31 -8.98 -24.38
C PHE A 161 -20.67 -9.94 -25.50
N LYS A 162 -21.93 -10.39 -25.58
CA LYS A 162 -22.41 -11.09 -26.77
C LYS A 162 -22.58 -10.08 -27.91
N THR A 163 -21.90 -10.30 -29.03
CA THR A 163 -21.91 -9.39 -30.19
C THR A 163 -23.33 -9.12 -30.72
N SER A 164 -24.24 -10.10 -30.66
CA SER A 164 -25.64 -9.94 -31.07
C SER A 164 -26.45 -8.98 -30.17
N GLU A 165 -26.18 -8.96 -28.87
CA GLU A 165 -26.85 -8.07 -27.91
C GLU A 165 -26.32 -6.63 -28.07
N GLN A 166 -25.04 -6.48 -28.43
CA GLN A 166 -24.45 -5.19 -28.78
C GLN A 166 -25.10 -4.54 -29.99
N GLU A 167 -25.24 -5.30 -31.07
CA GLU A 167 -25.86 -4.82 -32.31
C GLU A 167 -27.32 -4.39 -32.08
N THR A 168 -28.04 -5.12 -31.23
CA THR A 168 -29.44 -4.81 -30.88
C THR A 168 -29.57 -3.54 -30.03
N PHE A 169 -28.66 -3.36 -29.07
CA PHE A 169 -28.60 -2.16 -28.23
C PHE A 169 -28.23 -0.91 -29.06
N ASP A 170 -27.18 -1.01 -29.88
CA ASP A 170 -26.73 0.07 -30.78
C ASP A 170 -27.82 0.43 -31.81
N ALA A 171 -28.55 -0.56 -32.34
CA ALA A 171 -29.69 -0.32 -33.22
C ALA A 171 -30.83 0.45 -32.52
N SER A 172 -31.09 0.16 -31.25
CA SER A 172 -32.11 0.84 -30.45
C SER A 172 -31.74 2.30 -30.20
N ILE A 173 -30.46 2.59 -29.91
CA ILE A 173 -29.94 3.94 -29.79
C ILE A 173 -30.04 4.69 -31.12
N ALA A 174 -29.61 4.07 -32.22
CA ALA A 174 -29.70 4.69 -33.54
C ALA A 174 -31.16 5.01 -33.95
N THR A 175 -32.13 4.21 -33.52
CA THR A 175 -33.57 4.50 -33.72
C THR A 175 -34.05 5.64 -32.82
N ALA A 176 -33.64 5.70 -31.55
CA ALA A 176 -34.02 6.79 -30.63
C ALA A 176 -33.46 8.14 -31.11
N VAL A 177 -32.20 8.17 -31.55
CA VAL A 177 -31.56 9.36 -32.13
C VAL A 177 -32.28 9.82 -33.41
N ARG A 178 -32.69 8.88 -34.28
CA ARG A 178 -33.48 9.18 -35.49
C ARG A 178 -34.85 9.78 -35.19
N LYS A 179 -35.50 9.34 -34.10
CA LYS A 179 -36.77 9.90 -33.63
C LYS A 179 -36.64 11.27 -32.95
N GLY A 180 -35.41 11.70 -32.64
CA GLY A 180 -35.14 12.98 -31.99
C GLY A 180 -35.51 13.01 -30.50
N CYS A 181 -35.58 11.85 -29.85
CA CYS A 181 -35.82 11.76 -28.41
C CYS A 181 -34.62 12.26 -27.61
N LYS A 182 -34.85 12.68 -26.36
CA LYS A 182 -33.79 12.79 -25.35
C LYS A 182 -33.40 11.38 -24.94
N LEU A 183 -32.13 11.03 -24.87
CA LEU A 183 -31.67 9.65 -24.68
C LEU A 183 -30.82 9.53 -23.44
N LEU A 184 -31.19 8.59 -22.57
CA LEU A 184 -30.42 8.22 -21.39
C LEU A 184 -30.05 6.74 -21.48
N ALA A 185 -28.76 6.45 -21.65
CA ALA A 185 -28.27 5.08 -21.73
C ALA A 185 -27.48 4.70 -20.49
N PHE A 186 -27.82 3.57 -19.87
CA PHE A 186 -27.13 3.02 -18.71
C PHE A 186 -26.14 1.94 -19.15
N VAL A 187 -24.86 2.15 -18.87
CA VAL A 187 -23.77 1.29 -19.33
C VAL A 187 -22.79 0.97 -18.20
N PRO A 188 -22.08 -0.18 -18.23
CA PRO A 188 -21.03 -0.48 -17.25
C PRO A 188 -19.85 0.50 -17.35
N ASP A 189 -19.44 0.81 -18.58
CA ASP A 189 -18.31 1.69 -18.88
C ASP A 189 -18.41 2.23 -20.32
N THR A 190 -17.53 3.14 -20.70
CA THR A 190 -17.50 3.75 -22.05
C THR A 190 -17.07 2.80 -23.16
N THR A 191 -16.45 1.66 -22.82
CA THR A 191 -15.93 0.66 -23.78
C THR A 191 -17.01 -0.33 -24.23
N SER A 192 -18.10 -0.44 -23.47
CA SER A 192 -19.22 -1.35 -23.74
C SER A 192 -20.09 -1.01 -24.96
N MET A 193 -19.64 -0.07 -25.81
CA MET A 193 -20.38 0.49 -26.95
C MET A 193 -19.51 0.52 -28.22
N SER A 194 -20.14 0.51 -29.39
CA SER A 194 -19.41 0.75 -30.65
C SER A 194 -18.92 2.20 -30.75
N ASP A 195 -17.86 2.41 -31.54
CA ASP A 195 -17.27 3.74 -31.74
C ASP A 195 -18.27 4.73 -32.35
N VAL A 196 -19.19 4.24 -33.19
CA VAL A 196 -20.26 5.05 -33.78
C VAL A 196 -21.20 5.58 -32.70
N THR A 197 -21.65 4.71 -31.79
CA THR A 197 -22.55 5.14 -30.71
C THR A 197 -21.85 6.07 -29.72
N ARG A 198 -20.56 5.81 -29.42
CA ARG A 198 -19.76 6.70 -28.58
C ARG A 198 -19.61 8.10 -29.20
N ALA A 199 -19.46 8.19 -30.53
CA ALA A 199 -19.38 9.46 -31.24
C ALA A 199 -20.71 10.25 -31.26
N LEU A 200 -21.85 9.57 -31.08
CA LEU A 200 -23.17 10.20 -30.97
C LEU A 200 -23.46 10.71 -29.55
N CYS A 201 -22.76 10.19 -28.54
CA CYS A 201 -22.94 10.58 -27.15
C CYS A 201 -22.32 11.96 -26.91
N GLN A 202 -23.12 12.91 -26.39
CA GLN A 202 -22.59 14.24 -26.05
C GLN A 202 -21.99 14.27 -24.65
N ARG A 203 -22.41 13.37 -23.74
CA ARG A 203 -21.93 13.38 -22.35
C ARG A 203 -21.94 12.00 -21.71
N THR A 204 -20.85 11.68 -21.03
CA THR A 204 -20.78 10.51 -20.14
C THR A 204 -20.67 11.01 -18.71
N VAL A 205 -21.54 10.53 -17.82
CA VAL A 205 -21.54 10.92 -16.41
C VAL A 205 -21.62 9.68 -15.52
N PRO A 206 -20.75 9.52 -14.51
CA PRO A 206 -20.91 8.46 -13.53
C PRO A 206 -22.08 8.77 -12.59
N LEU A 207 -22.84 7.75 -12.21
CA LEU A 207 -23.85 7.92 -11.16
C LEU A 207 -23.11 8.17 -9.83
N PRO A 208 -23.39 9.27 -9.11
CA PRO A 208 -22.70 9.58 -7.86
C PRO A 208 -22.78 8.41 -6.87
N ALA A 209 -21.70 8.15 -6.13
CA ALA A 209 -21.72 7.16 -5.06
C ALA A 209 -22.65 7.62 -3.91
N LEU A 210 -23.19 6.67 -3.16
CA LEU A 210 -24.00 6.98 -1.99
C LEU A 210 -23.12 7.61 -0.90
N SER A 211 -23.49 8.80 -0.41
CA SER A 211 -22.74 9.54 0.61
C SER A 211 -23.49 9.63 1.94
N GLY A 212 -22.78 9.99 3.00
CA GLY A 212 -23.38 10.28 4.31
C GLY A 212 -24.44 11.37 4.23
N GLN A 213 -24.24 12.41 3.40
CA GLN A 213 -25.24 13.46 3.21
C GLN A 213 -26.52 12.92 2.57
N MET A 214 -26.41 12.01 1.60
CA MET A 214 -27.59 11.36 1.00
C MET A 214 -28.32 10.50 2.03
N ILE A 215 -27.59 9.76 2.87
CA ILE A 215 -28.17 8.98 3.97
C ILE A 215 -28.93 9.88 4.95
N ILE A 216 -28.36 11.03 5.33
CA ILE A 216 -29.00 12.01 6.22
C ILE A 216 -30.31 12.50 5.59
N GLU A 217 -30.33 12.78 4.29
CA GLU A 217 -31.56 13.25 3.63
C GLU A 217 -32.64 12.16 3.52
N ILE A 218 -32.24 10.91 3.31
CA ILE A 218 -33.16 9.77 3.38
C ILE A 218 -33.71 9.64 4.81
N MET A 219 -32.87 9.76 5.85
CA MET A 219 -33.32 9.74 7.26
C MET A 219 -34.28 10.88 7.58
N ARG A 220 -34.06 12.08 7.02
CA ARG A 220 -34.98 13.22 7.20
C ARG A 220 -36.38 12.86 6.73
N THR A 221 -36.48 12.20 5.59
CA THR A 221 -37.75 11.80 4.99
C THR A 221 -38.41 10.61 5.72
N THR A 222 -37.60 9.68 6.22
CA THR A 222 -38.06 8.36 6.71
C THR A 222 -38.14 8.23 8.22
N HIS A 223 -37.50 9.12 8.97
CA HIS A 223 -37.33 9.02 10.43
C HIS A 223 -37.51 10.36 11.15
N SER A 224 -37.73 11.49 10.46
CA SER A 224 -37.98 12.80 11.08
C SER A 224 -39.43 13.23 10.93
N ALA A 225 -40.07 13.59 12.06
CA ALA A 225 -41.40 14.20 12.08
C ALA A 225 -41.36 15.71 11.82
N THR A 226 -40.21 16.34 12.01
CA THR A 226 -40.03 17.81 12.00
C THR A 226 -39.23 18.30 10.81
N GLY A 227 -38.56 17.40 10.09
CA GLY A 227 -37.61 17.73 9.04
C GLY A 227 -36.27 18.21 9.59
N GLU A 228 -36.11 18.36 10.91
CA GLU A 228 -34.85 18.67 11.58
C GLU A 228 -34.18 17.39 12.06
N LEU A 229 -32.84 17.40 12.15
CA LEU A 229 -32.00 16.27 12.54
C LEU A 229 -30.80 16.75 13.35
N SER A 230 -30.29 15.91 14.25
CA SER A 230 -29.02 16.14 14.95
C SER A 230 -27.81 15.84 14.04
N GLU A 231 -27.63 16.61 12.96
CA GLU A 231 -26.63 16.32 11.91
C GLU A 231 -25.20 16.20 12.44
N ASP A 232 -24.76 17.08 13.34
CA ASP A 232 -23.41 16.99 13.95
C ASP A 232 -23.18 15.65 14.66
N ALA A 233 -24.21 15.12 15.32
CA ALA A 233 -24.13 13.82 16.00
C ALA A 233 -24.16 12.66 15.00
N LEU A 234 -24.94 12.78 13.92
CA LEU A 234 -25.02 11.79 12.85
C LEU A 234 -23.71 11.69 12.08
N ILE A 235 -23.10 12.82 11.70
CA ILE A 235 -21.81 12.87 11.01
C ILE A 235 -20.71 12.23 11.87
N GLY A 236 -20.77 12.41 13.20
CA GLY A 236 -19.81 11.78 14.11
C GLY A 236 -19.96 10.26 14.26
N ILE A 237 -21.09 9.67 13.83
CA ILE A 237 -21.40 8.23 13.99
C ILE A 237 -21.38 7.48 12.65
N LEU A 238 -21.86 8.11 11.58
CA LEU A 238 -21.95 7.50 10.26
C LEU A 238 -20.56 7.02 9.79
N PRO A 239 -20.50 5.90 9.05
CA PRO A 239 -19.29 5.53 8.33
C PRO A 239 -18.91 6.64 7.34
N ASN A 240 -17.65 6.69 6.93
CA ASN A 240 -17.25 7.66 5.91
C ASN A 240 -17.87 7.31 4.54
N ASP A 241 -17.88 8.27 3.61
CA ASP A 241 -18.53 8.12 2.29
C ASP A 241 -18.05 6.91 1.50
N SER A 242 -16.76 6.55 1.59
CA SER A 242 -16.22 5.37 0.90
C SER A 242 -16.77 4.06 1.48
N GLU A 243 -16.95 4.01 2.79
CA GLU A 243 -17.53 2.85 3.48
C GLU A 243 -19.01 2.73 3.18
N ILE A 244 -19.74 3.84 3.15
CA ILE A 244 -21.17 3.88 2.78
C ILE A 244 -21.35 3.40 1.34
N ALA A 245 -20.52 3.88 0.41
CA ALA A 245 -20.58 3.49 -0.99
C ALA A 245 -20.31 1.99 -1.22
N ALA A 246 -19.49 1.36 -0.36
CA ALA A 246 -19.15 -0.05 -0.46
C ALA A 246 -20.17 -0.99 0.20
N LEU A 247 -21.11 -0.47 1.00
CA LEU A 247 -22.09 -1.30 1.70
C LEU A 247 -23.06 -1.99 0.73
N PRO A 248 -23.32 -3.30 0.88
CA PRO A 248 -24.39 -3.96 0.15
C PRO A 248 -25.75 -3.34 0.46
N LEU A 249 -26.63 -3.26 -0.54
CA LEU A 249 -27.99 -2.71 -0.39
C LEU A 249 -28.76 -3.36 0.76
N ALA A 250 -28.68 -4.68 0.91
CA ALA A 250 -29.34 -5.40 2.00
C ALA A 250 -28.87 -4.97 3.41
N ALA A 251 -27.59 -4.56 3.54
CA ALA A 251 -27.06 -4.08 4.81
C ALA A 251 -27.58 -2.66 5.13
N ILE A 252 -27.74 -1.83 4.11
CA ILE A 252 -28.35 -0.51 4.22
C ILE A 252 -29.84 -0.66 4.58
N GLU A 253 -30.57 -1.50 3.85
CA GLU A 253 -31.99 -1.81 4.13
C GLU A 253 -32.21 -2.28 5.56
N SER A 254 -31.38 -3.22 6.03
CA SER A 254 -31.46 -3.72 7.39
C SER A 254 -31.22 -2.63 8.45
N ALA A 255 -30.36 -1.65 8.18
CA ALA A 255 -30.07 -0.57 9.12
C ALA A 255 -31.24 0.42 9.23
N PHE A 256 -31.98 0.63 8.15
CA PHE A 256 -33.16 1.52 8.11
C PHE A 256 -34.42 0.90 8.74
N PHE A 257 -34.34 -0.29 9.34
CA PHE A 257 -35.37 -0.83 10.23
C PHE A 257 -35.27 -0.34 11.68
N GLU A 258 -34.22 0.39 12.02
CA GLU A 258 -34.08 1.00 13.34
C GLU A 258 -35.02 2.20 13.49
N ASP A 259 -35.61 2.37 14.68
CA ASP A 259 -36.69 3.34 14.95
C ASP A 259 -36.27 4.82 15.00
N THR A 260 -34.96 5.10 15.02
CA THR A 260 -34.37 6.42 15.27
C THR A 260 -33.14 6.64 14.41
N THR A 261 -32.92 7.88 13.97
CA THR A 261 -31.79 8.27 13.08
C THR A 261 -30.43 7.87 13.64
N LEU A 262 -30.22 8.04 14.96
CA LEU A 262 -28.98 7.69 15.65
C LEU A 262 -28.76 6.17 15.71
N LYS A 263 -29.82 5.36 15.83
CA LYS A 263 -29.69 3.89 15.75
C LYS A 263 -29.43 3.43 14.32
N VAL A 264 -30.09 4.01 13.31
CA VAL A 264 -29.78 3.75 11.89
C VAL A 264 -28.31 4.04 11.61
N ALA A 265 -27.79 5.19 12.06
CA ALA A 265 -26.38 5.55 11.88
C ALA A 265 -25.42 4.55 12.55
N LYS A 266 -25.74 4.11 13.78
CA LYS A 266 -24.97 3.07 14.49
C LYS A 266 -25.03 1.71 13.77
N ALA A 267 -26.18 1.34 13.24
CA ALA A 267 -26.37 0.09 12.50
C ALA A 267 -25.57 0.11 11.18
N LEU A 268 -25.57 1.22 10.45
CA LEU A 268 -24.71 1.42 9.27
C LEU A 268 -23.23 1.35 9.62
N ALA A 269 -22.79 1.99 10.71
CA ALA A 269 -21.41 1.91 11.19
C ALA A 269 -21.00 0.47 11.56
N ALA A 270 -21.88 -0.27 12.24
CA ALA A 270 -21.66 -1.66 12.58
C ALA A 270 -21.61 -2.56 11.33
N ALA A 271 -22.50 -2.33 10.37
CA ALA A 271 -22.52 -3.03 9.09
C ALA A 271 -21.23 -2.78 8.30
N ALA A 272 -20.77 -1.53 8.21
CA ALA A 272 -19.52 -1.17 7.55
C ALA A 272 -18.33 -1.88 8.22
N THR A 273 -18.29 -1.89 9.55
CA THR A 273 -17.25 -2.59 10.32
C THR A 273 -17.23 -4.09 10.04
N ARG A 274 -18.41 -4.73 9.91
CA ARG A 274 -18.53 -6.17 9.58
C ARG A 274 -18.22 -6.46 8.11
N PHE A 275 -18.54 -5.52 7.22
CA PHE A 275 -18.33 -5.65 5.78
C PHE A 275 -16.89 -5.36 5.36
N ARG A 276 -16.08 -4.73 6.21
CA ARG A 276 -14.62 -4.71 6.07
C ARG A 276 -14.10 -6.16 6.08
N THR A 277 -14.03 -6.77 4.89
CA THR A 277 -13.50 -8.11 4.63
C THR A 277 -11.98 -8.20 4.84
N VAL A 278 -11.34 -7.09 5.17
CA VAL A 278 -9.93 -7.01 5.49
C VAL A 278 -9.78 -6.30 6.83
N THR A 279 -9.54 -7.08 7.88
CA THR A 279 -9.15 -6.57 9.19
C THR A 279 -7.95 -5.63 9.00
N PRO A 280 -7.93 -4.44 9.63
CA PRO A 280 -6.72 -3.63 9.68
C PRO A 280 -5.57 -4.51 10.17
N ALA A 281 -4.39 -4.37 9.56
CA ALA A 281 -3.23 -5.11 10.01
C ALA A 281 -3.00 -4.82 11.49
N ALA A 282 -2.90 -5.88 12.31
CA ALA A 282 -2.67 -5.74 13.75
C ALA A 282 -1.30 -5.12 14.07
N THR A 283 -0.35 -5.27 13.15
CA THR A 283 0.99 -4.68 13.21
C THR A 283 0.94 -3.25 12.72
N THR A 284 1.70 -2.36 13.37
CA THR A 284 1.85 -0.95 13.00
C THR A 284 3.32 -0.57 12.80
N LEU A 285 3.60 0.59 12.23
CA LEU A 285 4.96 1.09 12.03
C LEU A 285 5.73 1.30 13.35
N SER A 286 5.09 1.40 14.51
CA SER A 286 5.81 1.44 15.79
C SER A 286 6.46 0.10 16.13
N ASP A 287 5.92 -1.00 15.61
CA ASP A 287 6.38 -2.36 15.85
C ASP A 287 7.57 -2.76 14.95
N ILE A 288 7.93 -1.91 13.99
CA ILE A 288 9.04 -2.14 13.07
C ILE A 288 10.22 -1.21 13.39
N SER A 289 11.43 -1.76 13.34
CA SER A 289 12.67 -0.98 13.34
C SER A 289 13.11 -0.74 11.91
N LEU A 290 13.29 0.53 11.55
CA LEU A 290 13.87 0.95 10.27
C LEU A 290 14.96 1.97 10.58
N ASN A 291 15.98 2.02 9.74
CA ASN A 291 16.95 3.11 9.77
C ASN A 291 16.27 4.44 9.39
N GLU A 292 16.91 5.56 9.71
CA GLU A 292 16.36 6.90 9.46
C GLU A 292 16.10 7.16 7.96
N ALA A 293 17.02 6.71 7.10
CA ALA A 293 16.94 6.88 5.64
C ALA A 293 15.67 6.25 5.03
N THR A 294 15.22 5.11 5.56
CA THR A 294 13.99 4.42 5.12
C THR A 294 12.77 4.90 5.90
N ARG A 295 12.93 5.26 7.17
CA ARG A 295 11.83 5.67 8.05
C ARG A 295 11.23 7.02 7.65
N ALA A 296 12.08 8.03 7.38
CA ALA A 296 11.62 9.39 7.10
C ALA A 296 10.70 9.49 5.86
N PRO A 297 11.01 8.85 4.71
CA PRO A 297 10.10 8.82 3.57
C PRO A 297 8.75 8.15 3.86
N ILE A 298 8.75 7.09 4.68
CA ILE A 298 7.53 6.38 5.06
C ILE A 298 6.66 7.23 6.00
N ASP A 299 7.27 7.87 7.00
CA ASP A 299 6.53 8.76 7.91
C ASP A 299 5.92 9.95 7.14
N ARG A 300 6.65 10.50 6.15
CA ARG A 300 6.11 11.52 5.23
C ARG A 300 4.91 11.00 4.44
N LEU A 301 5.01 9.80 3.86
CA LEU A 301 3.88 9.18 3.15
C LEU A 301 2.65 9.06 4.04
N VAL A 302 2.82 8.61 5.29
CA VAL A 302 1.72 8.50 6.26
C VAL A 302 1.10 9.86 6.58
N ALA A 303 1.93 10.89 6.77
CA ALA A 303 1.48 12.25 7.00
C ALA A 303 0.70 12.82 5.81
N ASP A 304 1.19 12.58 4.58
CA ASP A 304 0.56 13.06 3.35
C ASP A 304 -0.81 12.39 3.13
N ILE A 305 -0.93 11.07 3.36
CA ILE A 305 -2.20 10.35 3.28
C ILE A 305 -3.18 10.84 4.36
N THR A 306 -2.69 11.09 5.57
CA THR A 306 -3.53 11.62 6.66
C THR A 306 -4.05 13.01 6.33
N SER A 307 -3.21 13.87 5.75
CA SER A 307 -3.59 15.21 5.31
C SER A 307 -4.58 15.17 4.15
N TRP A 308 -4.42 14.22 3.21
CA TRP A 308 -5.37 13.98 2.13
C TRP A 308 -6.74 13.52 2.67
N LYS A 309 -6.77 12.59 3.63
CA LYS A 309 -8.01 12.17 4.31
C LYS A 309 -8.72 13.34 5.01
N ALA A 310 -7.96 14.33 5.48
CA ALA A 310 -8.48 15.55 6.10
C ALA A 310 -8.86 16.65 5.07
N GLY A 311 -8.73 16.39 3.76
CA GLY A 311 -9.03 17.35 2.70
C GLY A 311 -8.04 18.51 2.57
N GLN A 312 -6.84 18.39 3.15
CA GLN A 312 -5.84 19.46 3.19
C GLN A 312 -4.91 19.48 1.97
N VAL A 313 -4.72 18.33 1.33
CA VAL A 313 -3.88 18.17 0.13
C VAL A 313 -4.63 17.37 -0.93
N GLN A 314 -4.34 17.64 -2.21
CA GLN A 314 -4.90 16.88 -3.32
C GLN A 314 -4.16 15.54 -3.50
N TRP A 315 -4.85 14.52 -3.98
CA TRP A 315 -4.23 13.20 -4.20
C TRP A 315 -3.05 13.25 -5.18
N SER A 316 -3.11 14.13 -6.19
CA SER A 316 -2.04 14.35 -7.17
C SER A 316 -0.73 14.86 -6.56
N GLU A 317 -0.74 15.36 -5.33
CA GLU A 317 0.44 15.84 -4.60
C GLU A 317 1.03 14.74 -3.69
N VAL A 318 0.32 13.62 -3.49
CA VAL A 318 0.74 12.51 -2.64
C VAL A 318 1.56 11.51 -3.45
N SER A 319 2.79 11.23 -3.01
CA SER A 319 3.62 10.17 -3.59
C SER A 319 3.16 8.79 -3.11
N SER A 320 2.07 8.28 -3.68
CA SER A 320 1.34 7.10 -3.18
C SER A 320 1.94 5.75 -3.57
N SER A 321 3.09 5.71 -4.23
CA SER A 321 3.71 4.47 -4.72
C SER A 321 5.13 4.23 -4.20
N VAL A 322 5.38 3.07 -3.60
CA VAL A 322 6.66 2.71 -2.97
C VAL A 322 7.12 1.31 -3.37
N LEU A 323 8.39 1.18 -3.75
CA LEU A 323 9.07 -0.09 -3.96
C LEU A 323 10.07 -0.35 -2.84
N PHE A 324 9.85 -1.41 -2.08
CA PHE A 324 10.83 -1.97 -1.14
C PHE A 324 11.77 -2.93 -1.87
N HIS A 325 13.07 -2.69 -1.81
CA HIS A 325 14.08 -3.63 -2.32
C HIS A 325 15.11 -3.97 -1.25
N GLY A 326 15.84 -5.07 -1.42
CA GLY A 326 16.92 -5.45 -0.50
C GLY A 326 16.91 -6.94 -0.18
N PRO A 327 17.82 -7.43 0.66
CA PRO A 327 17.98 -8.87 0.91
C PRO A 327 16.71 -9.53 1.47
N PRO A 328 16.52 -10.84 1.22
CA PRO A 328 15.37 -11.59 1.73
C PRO A 328 15.40 -11.66 3.26
N GLY A 329 14.21 -11.73 3.87
CA GLY A 329 14.07 -11.91 5.32
C GLY A 329 14.16 -10.62 6.16
N ASN A 330 14.21 -9.44 5.56
CA ASN A 330 14.24 -8.15 6.28
C ASN A 330 12.87 -7.49 6.47
N GLY A 331 11.79 -8.26 6.37
CA GLY A 331 10.46 -7.77 6.74
C GLY A 331 9.78 -6.85 5.72
N LYS A 332 10.11 -6.91 4.42
CA LYS A 332 9.42 -6.15 3.37
C LYS A 332 7.89 -6.38 3.37
N THR A 333 7.46 -7.63 3.43
CA THR A 333 6.03 -8.02 3.54
C THR A 333 5.42 -7.55 4.87
N LEU A 334 6.17 -7.63 5.97
CA LEU A 334 5.73 -7.15 7.29
C LEU A 334 5.55 -5.63 7.29
N LEU A 335 6.43 -4.91 6.59
CA LEU A 335 6.38 -3.45 6.46
C LEU A 335 5.15 -2.97 5.71
N ALA A 336 4.75 -3.66 4.64
CA ALA A 336 3.50 -3.38 3.94
C ALA A 336 2.28 -3.54 4.87
N SER A 337 2.29 -4.60 5.69
CA SER A 337 1.26 -4.81 6.71
C SER A 337 1.25 -3.70 7.76
N ALA A 338 2.41 -3.36 8.30
CA ALA A 338 2.53 -2.30 9.29
C ALA A 338 2.11 -0.92 8.78
N LEU A 339 2.40 -0.60 7.51
CA LEU A 339 1.96 0.64 6.89
C LEU A 339 0.43 0.72 6.81
N ALA A 340 -0.21 -0.36 6.34
CA ALA A 340 -1.67 -0.44 6.28
C ALA A 340 -2.31 -0.33 7.67
N GLY A 341 -1.72 -0.99 8.67
CA GLY A 341 -2.15 -0.92 10.07
C GLY A 341 -2.04 0.49 10.65
N SER A 342 -0.90 1.17 10.43
CA SER A 342 -0.71 2.57 10.86
C SER A 342 -1.65 3.55 10.17
N LEU A 343 -2.07 3.28 8.93
CA LEU A 343 -3.04 4.09 8.20
C LEU A 343 -4.50 3.76 8.54
N GLY A 344 -4.74 2.65 9.25
CA GLY A 344 -6.07 2.14 9.56
C GLY A 344 -6.87 1.72 8.33
N VAL A 345 -6.20 1.28 7.26
CA VAL A 345 -6.80 0.93 5.96
C VAL A 345 -6.62 -0.56 5.65
N PRO A 346 -7.47 -1.15 4.80
CA PRO A 346 -7.31 -2.53 4.36
C PRO A 346 -6.01 -2.74 3.57
N LEU A 347 -5.38 -3.90 3.78
CA LEU A 347 -4.26 -4.40 2.97
C LEU A 347 -4.77 -5.44 1.96
N ILE A 348 -4.64 -5.14 0.68
CA ILE A 348 -4.88 -6.07 -0.42
C ILE A 348 -3.52 -6.54 -0.94
N ALA A 349 -3.06 -7.70 -0.44
CA ALA A 349 -1.80 -8.30 -0.85
C ALA A 349 -1.97 -9.36 -1.94
N THR A 350 -1.00 -9.45 -2.85
CA THR A 350 -0.83 -10.51 -3.84
C THR A 350 0.64 -10.68 -4.20
N SER A 351 1.01 -11.80 -4.82
CA SER A 351 2.35 -12.02 -5.37
C SER A 351 2.25 -12.57 -6.80
N TYR A 352 3.37 -12.59 -7.52
CA TYR A 352 3.44 -13.29 -8.82
C TYR A 352 3.05 -14.76 -8.68
N SER A 353 3.60 -15.44 -7.67
CA SER A 353 3.35 -16.85 -7.41
C SER A 353 1.88 -17.13 -7.07
N ASP A 354 1.19 -16.24 -6.35
CA ASP A 354 -0.23 -16.35 -6.04
C ASP A 354 -1.10 -16.24 -7.30
N CYS A 355 -0.78 -15.32 -8.21
CA CYS A 355 -1.51 -15.18 -9.47
C CYS A 355 -1.23 -16.36 -10.42
N GLN A 356 0.02 -16.82 -10.53
CA GLN A 356 0.40 -17.90 -11.45
C GLN A 356 -0.27 -19.25 -11.12
N ARG A 357 -0.59 -19.52 -9.85
CA ARG A 357 -1.31 -20.75 -9.43
C ARG A 357 -2.65 -20.95 -10.13
N HIS A 358 -3.24 -19.89 -10.69
CA HIS A 358 -4.55 -19.93 -11.34
C HIS A 358 -4.53 -20.42 -12.78
N GLY A 359 -3.37 -20.55 -13.43
CA GLY A 359 -3.28 -21.15 -14.77
C GLY A 359 -2.32 -20.43 -15.72
N HIS A 360 -2.74 -20.31 -16.98
CA HIS A 360 -1.93 -19.70 -18.04
C HIS A 360 -1.96 -18.16 -17.96
N GLN A 361 -1.37 -17.47 -18.94
CA GLN A 361 -1.18 -16.01 -18.95
C GLN A 361 -2.45 -15.23 -18.61
N GLY A 362 -3.58 -15.62 -19.22
CA GLY A 362 -4.86 -14.96 -19.03
C GLY A 362 -5.43 -15.15 -17.63
N ASP A 363 -5.23 -16.31 -17.03
CA ASP A 363 -5.73 -16.62 -15.68
C ASP A 363 -4.94 -15.86 -14.62
N MET A 364 -3.63 -15.72 -14.81
CA MET A 364 -2.74 -14.93 -13.96
C MET A 364 -3.11 -13.44 -13.99
N LEU A 365 -3.30 -12.85 -15.18
CA LEU A 365 -3.74 -11.46 -15.31
C LEU A 365 -5.16 -11.25 -14.78
N LYS A 366 -6.05 -12.24 -14.94
CA LYS A 366 -7.40 -12.20 -14.36
C LYS A 366 -7.35 -12.19 -12.84
N ALA A 367 -6.53 -13.05 -12.22
CA ALA A 367 -6.35 -13.08 -10.77
C ALA A 367 -5.79 -11.75 -10.25
N LEU A 368 -4.80 -11.18 -10.95
CA LEU A 368 -4.26 -9.86 -10.63
C LEU A 368 -5.32 -8.75 -10.76
N SER A 369 -6.11 -8.76 -11.83
CA SER A 369 -7.22 -7.82 -12.06
C SER A 369 -8.25 -7.85 -10.94
N VAL A 370 -8.61 -9.04 -10.44
CA VAL A 370 -9.53 -9.18 -9.29
C VAL A 370 -8.97 -8.48 -8.05
N LYS A 371 -7.67 -8.63 -7.76
CA LYS A 371 -7.01 -7.97 -6.62
C LYS A 371 -6.91 -6.46 -6.82
N VAL A 372 -6.60 -6.00 -8.03
CA VAL A 372 -6.55 -4.58 -8.38
C VAL A 372 -7.90 -3.92 -8.18
N ASN A 373 -8.97 -4.52 -8.73
CA ASN A 373 -10.33 -4.01 -8.57
C ASN A 373 -10.77 -4.03 -7.09
N ALA A 374 -10.39 -5.06 -6.32
CA ALA A 374 -10.66 -5.10 -4.89
C ALA A 374 -9.99 -3.94 -4.13
N ALA A 375 -8.76 -3.57 -4.47
CA ALA A 375 -8.08 -2.43 -3.86
C ALA A 375 -8.70 -1.08 -4.25
N ILE A 376 -9.06 -0.91 -5.53
CA ILE A 376 -9.76 0.29 -6.02
C ILE A 376 -11.11 0.46 -5.32
N ASN A 377 -11.89 -0.61 -5.22
CA ASN A 377 -13.20 -0.57 -4.57
C ASN A 377 -13.12 -0.40 -3.04
N ALA A 378 -11.98 -0.73 -2.44
CA ALA A 378 -11.74 -0.60 -1.01
C ALA A 378 -11.03 0.71 -0.64
N ALA A 379 -10.81 1.63 -1.59
CA ALA A 379 -10.13 2.89 -1.33
C ALA A 379 -10.85 3.69 -0.20
N PRO A 380 -10.12 4.21 0.81
CA PRO A 380 -8.66 4.23 0.92
C PRO A 380 -8.08 2.88 1.34
N ALA A 381 -7.08 2.40 0.61
CA ALA A 381 -6.52 1.06 0.76
C ALA A 381 -5.02 1.02 0.45
N VAL A 382 -4.33 -0.02 0.93
CA VAL A 382 -2.97 -0.37 0.51
C VAL A 382 -3.04 -1.59 -0.40
N PHE A 383 -2.54 -1.47 -1.62
CA PHE A 383 -2.28 -2.59 -2.51
C PHE A 383 -0.81 -3.01 -2.41
N PHE A 384 -0.54 -4.28 -2.13
CA PHE A 384 0.82 -4.80 -2.00
C PHE A 384 1.10 -5.93 -3.00
N LEU A 385 2.17 -5.78 -3.77
CA LEU A 385 2.66 -6.77 -4.73
C LEU A 385 4.05 -7.26 -4.34
N ASP A 386 4.13 -8.51 -3.88
CA ASP A 386 5.40 -9.17 -3.54
C ASP A 386 6.01 -9.88 -4.77
N GLU A 387 7.31 -10.19 -4.69
CA GLU A 387 8.08 -10.91 -5.73
C GLU A 387 8.07 -10.20 -7.11
N LEU A 388 8.25 -8.88 -7.11
CA LEU A 388 8.28 -8.07 -8.34
C LEU A 388 9.42 -8.45 -9.31
N ASP A 389 10.49 -9.05 -8.80
CA ASP A 389 11.58 -9.65 -9.58
C ASP A 389 11.12 -10.75 -10.54
N SER A 390 9.91 -11.30 -10.37
CA SER A 390 9.30 -12.23 -11.33
C SER A 390 8.86 -11.54 -12.63
N PHE A 391 8.67 -10.21 -12.63
CA PHE A 391 8.31 -9.41 -13.80
C PHE A 391 9.56 -8.90 -14.54
N THR A 392 10.29 -9.84 -15.15
CA THR A 392 11.63 -9.60 -15.70
C THR A 392 11.68 -8.85 -17.05
N HIS A 393 12.88 -8.41 -17.45
CA HIS A 393 13.18 -7.76 -18.73
C HIS A 393 12.58 -8.48 -19.96
N ARG A 394 11.82 -7.74 -20.76
CA ARG A 394 11.25 -8.18 -22.05
C ARG A 394 12.29 -8.61 -23.10
N ASN A 395 13.52 -8.12 -22.97
CA ASN A 395 14.57 -8.25 -23.99
C ASN A 395 15.49 -9.46 -23.81
N ARG A 396 15.22 -10.37 -22.85
CA ARG A 396 16.00 -11.61 -22.73
C ARG A 396 15.56 -12.61 -23.81
N PRO A 397 16.48 -13.07 -24.70
CA PRO A 397 16.16 -14.08 -25.69
C PRO A 397 15.95 -15.42 -24.98
N SER A 398 14.70 -15.79 -24.74
CA SER A 398 14.29 -17.08 -24.18
C SER A 398 13.00 -17.56 -24.84
N ARG A 399 12.79 -18.88 -24.91
CA ARG A 399 11.51 -19.48 -25.31
C ARG A 399 10.45 -19.07 -24.28
N GLY A 400 9.59 -18.10 -24.62
CA GLY A 400 8.59 -17.51 -23.72
C GLY A 400 8.64 -15.99 -23.59
N SER A 401 9.46 -15.28 -24.39
CA SER A 401 9.54 -13.81 -24.41
C SER A 401 8.17 -13.14 -24.54
N ASP A 402 7.32 -13.62 -25.45
CA ASP A 402 6.03 -12.98 -25.76
C ASP A 402 5.03 -13.10 -24.59
N TYR A 403 5.12 -14.21 -23.85
CA TYR A 403 4.33 -14.45 -22.63
C TYR A 403 4.70 -13.45 -21.53
N ILE A 404 6.01 -13.25 -21.28
CA ILE A 404 6.50 -12.29 -20.28
C ILE A 404 6.14 -10.86 -20.70
N VAL A 405 6.30 -10.51 -21.98
CA VAL A 405 5.95 -9.19 -22.50
C VAL A 405 4.49 -8.83 -22.23
N GLY A 406 3.56 -9.74 -22.50
CA GLY A 406 2.15 -9.49 -22.25
C GLY A 406 1.81 -9.37 -20.76
N ILE A 407 2.44 -10.16 -19.89
CA ILE A 407 2.25 -10.05 -18.43
C ILE A 407 2.77 -8.70 -17.91
N VAL A 408 3.98 -8.30 -18.31
CA VAL A 408 4.53 -7.02 -17.86
C VAL A 408 3.64 -5.88 -18.37
N ASN A 409 3.17 -5.90 -19.63
CA ASN A 409 2.24 -4.88 -20.13
C ASN A 409 0.95 -4.81 -19.31
N GLY A 410 0.33 -5.94 -18.97
CA GLY A 410 -0.85 -5.96 -18.11
C GLY A 410 -0.57 -5.40 -16.71
N LEU A 411 0.57 -5.75 -16.10
CA LEU A 411 0.99 -5.15 -14.83
C LEU A 411 1.15 -3.63 -14.95
N LEU A 412 1.75 -3.12 -16.03
CA LEU A 412 1.92 -1.68 -16.22
C LEU A 412 0.58 -0.94 -16.27
N GLU A 413 -0.40 -1.52 -16.96
CA GLU A 413 -1.76 -0.98 -17.04
C GLU A 413 -2.43 -0.97 -15.65
N TYR A 414 -2.30 -2.04 -14.88
CA TYR A 414 -2.85 -2.12 -13.53
C TYR A 414 -2.17 -1.14 -12.56
N LEU A 415 -0.86 -0.98 -12.63
CA LEU A 415 -0.14 0.01 -11.80
C LEU A 415 -0.61 1.43 -12.11
N SER A 416 -0.81 1.78 -13.38
CA SER A 416 -1.38 3.08 -13.76
C SER A 416 -2.79 3.26 -13.19
N ARG A 417 -3.68 2.27 -13.34
CA ARG A 417 -5.03 2.33 -12.78
C ARG A 417 -5.05 2.50 -11.25
N LEU A 418 -4.16 1.79 -10.54
CA LEU A 418 -4.05 1.91 -9.08
C LEU A 418 -3.57 3.31 -8.68
N ASN A 419 -2.52 3.84 -9.31
CA ASN A 419 -1.97 5.16 -8.99
C ASN A 419 -2.93 6.31 -9.33
N ASP A 420 -3.71 6.16 -10.42
CA ASP A 420 -4.74 7.12 -10.84
C ASP A 420 -5.96 7.12 -9.90
N THR A 421 -6.12 6.11 -9.03
CA THR A 421 -7.25 6.00 -8.10
C THR A 421 -6.94 6.73 -6.79
N PRO A 422 -7.67 7.81 -6.44
CA PRO A 422 -7.48 8.51 -5.16
C PRO A 422 -7.66 7.60 -3.96
N GLY A 423 -6.70 7.63 -3.04
CA GLY A 423 -6.73 6.84 -1.79
C GLY A 423 -6.10 5.44 -1.88
N VAL A 424 -5.61 5.02 -3.05
CA VAL A 424 -4.92 3.72 -3.20
C VAL A 424 -3.41 3.89 -3.11
N VAL A 425 -2.81 3.36 -2.06
CA VAL A 425 -1.35 3.33 -1.88
C VAL A 425 -0.80 2.05 -2.50
N VAL A 426 0.14 2.17 -3.44
CA VAL A 426 0.74 1.04 -4.15
C VAL A 426 2.10 0.69 -3.55
N LEU A 427 2.24 -0.51 -3.03
CA LEU A 427 3.47 -1.03 -2.46
C LEU A 427 3.98 -2.22 -3.28
N GLY A 428 5.28 -2.24 -3.56
CA GLY A 428 5.97 -3.34 -4.22
C GLY A 428 7.09 -3.87 -3.34
N ALA A 429 7.41 -5.16 -3.45
CA ALA A 429 8.60 -5.74 -2.83
C ALA A 429 9.42 -6.59 -3.82
N THR A 430 10.75 -6.49 -3.73
CA THR A 430 11.68 -7.30 -4.53
C THR A 430 12.95 -7.62 -3.75
N ASN A 431 13.60 -8.73 -4.06
CA ASN A 431 14.97 -9.00 -3.62
C ASN A 431 16.01 -8.56 -4.64
N PHE A 432 15.63 -8.51 -5.92
CA PHE A 432 16.53 -8.27 -7.05
C PHE A 432 15.99 -7.12 -7.91
N PRO A 433 16.24 -5.84 -7.54
CA PRO A 433 15.73 -4.70 -8.30
C PRO A 433 16.23 -4.67 -9.76
N ASP A 434 17.46 -5.12 -10.02
CA ASP A 434 18.05 -5.16 -11.37
C ASP A 434 17.35 -6.14 -12.33
N MET A 435 16.62 -7.10 -11.79
CA MET A 435 15.89 -8.10 -12.58
C MET A 435 14.55 -7.56 -13.10
N ILE A 436 14.01 -6.51 -12.48
CA ILE A 436 12.71 -5.93 -12.82
C ILE A 436 12.81 -5.21 -14.17
N ASP A 437 11.76 -5.32 -14.99
CA ASP A 437 11.64 -4.52 -16.20
C ASP A 437 11.72 -3.01 -15.88
N PRO A 438 12.63 -2.24 -16.52
CA PRO A 438 12.85 -0.83 -16.23
C PRO A 438 11.61 0.03 -16.42
N ALA A 439 10.63 -0.41 -17.23
CA ALA A 439 9.37 0.28 -17.37
C ALA A 439 8.60 0.27 -16.04
N VAL A 440 8.59 -0.82 -15.28
CA VAL A 440 7.91 -0.90 -13.97
C VAL A 440 8.48 0.14 -12.99
N LEU A 441 9.78 0.42 -13.08
CA LEU A 441 10.51 1.33 -12.19
C LEU A 441 10.44 2.82 -12.60
N ARG A 442 9.68 3.18 -13.63
CA ARG A 442 9.55 4.57 -14.09
C ARG A 442 8.70 5.41 -13.14
N PRO A 443 8.93 6.74 -13.08
CA PRO A 443 8.04 7.66 -12.38
C PRO A 443 6.58 7.52 -12.84
N GLY A 444 5.64 7.65 -11.91
CA GLY A 444 4.20 7.38 -12.10
C GLY A 444 3.80 5.92 -11.89
N ARG A 445 4.74 5.06 -11.47
CA ARG A 445 4.49 3.64 -11.15
C ARG A 445 4.97 3.27 -9.75
N PHE A 446 6.27 3.44 -9.52
CA PHE A 446 6.91 3.36 -8.22
C PHE A 446 7.82 4.57 -8.05
N ASP A 447 7.29 5.60 -7.40
CA ASP A 447 7.93 6.91 -7.26
C ASP A 447 9.02 6.87 -6.19
N LEU A 448 8.75 6.20 -5.07
CA LEU A 448 9.71 5.99 -4.00
C LEU A 448 10.34 4.59 -4.12
N LYS A 449 11.66 4.52 -4.02
CA LYS A 449 12.44 3.27 -4.00
C LYS A 449 13.24 3.27 -2.72
N LEU A 450 12.90 2.35 -1.82
CA LEU A 450 13.47 2.31 -0.49
C LEU A 450 14.18 0.98 -0.27
N GLU A 451 15.45 1.07 0.11
CA GLU A 451 16.23 -0.10 0.46
C GLU A 451 15.93 -0.55 1.89
N ILE A 452 15.57 -1.82 2.03
CA ILE A 452 15.40 -2.51 3.30
C ILE A 452 16.62 -3.43 3.47
N ALA A 453 17.71 -2.82 3.96
CA ALA A 453 18.96 -3.49 4.26
C ALA A 453 18.84 -4.42 5.49
N ASN A 454 19.90 -5.17 5.77
CA ASN A 454 20.00 -5.91 7.03
C ASN A 454 19.99 -4.94 8.23
N PRO A 455 19.42 -5.33 9.37
CA PRO A 455 19.34 -4.49 10.56
C PRO A 455 20.74 -4.11 11.09
N ASP A 456 20.87 -2.85 11.50
CA ASP A 456 22.01 -2.36 12.30
C ASP A 456 21.95 -2.90 13.74
N MET A 457 22.99 -2.66 14.54
CA MET A 457 23.06 -3.13 15.91
C MET A 457 21.83 -2.73 16.75
N ALA A 458 21.40 -1.49 16.63
CA ALA A 458 20.24 -0.96 17.33
C ALA A 458 18.94 -1.70 16.94
N SER A 459 18.78 -1.98 15.64
CA SER A 459 17.64 -2.70 15.10
C SER A 459 17.66 -4.18 15.48
N VAL A 460 18.84 -4.84 15.51
CA VAL A 460 18.97 -6.23 15.99
C VAL A 460 18.52 -6.33 17.45
N LEU A 461 18.99 -5.42 18.31
CA LEU A 461 18.54 -5.35 19.71
C LEU A 461 17.04 -5.13 19.83
N LYS A 462 16.46 -4.23 19.02
CA LYS A 462 15.01 -3.98 19.03
C LYS A 462 14.23 -5.21 18.58
N ILE A 463 14.67 -5.91 17.53
CA ILE A 463 14.04 -7.15 17.05
C ILE A 463 14.12 -8.25 18.12
N LEU A 464 15.26 -8.42 18.79
CA LEU A 464 15.41 -9.36 19.90
C LEU A 464 14.42 -9.03 21.03
N ASN A 465 14.36 -7.78 21.46
CA ASN A 465 13.42 -7.33 22.49
C ASN A 465 11.97 -7.62 22.11
N LEU A 466 11.56 -7.30 20.88
CA LEU A 466 10.20 -7.55 20.38
C LEU A 466 9.87 -9.04 20.33
N ALA A 467 10.81 -9.87 19.85
CA ALA A 467 10.61 -11.31 19.72
C ALA A 467 10.59 -12.04 21.08
N LEU A 468 11.33 -11.55 22.06
CA LEU A 468 11.36 -12.07 23.42
C LEU A 468 10.19 -11.54 24.27
N GLY A 469 9.70 -10.33 24.00
CA GLY A 469 8.62 -9.71 24.74
C GLY A 469 8.99 -9.54 26.22
N ASN A 470 8.14 -10.03 27.12
CA ASN A 470 8.40 -9.95 28.56
C ASN A 470 9.65 -10.73 29.00
N ASP A 471 10.04 -11.76 28.25
CA ASP A 471 11.21 -12.60 28.56
C ASP A 471 12.53 -11.81 28.42
N ALA A 472 12.53 -10.68 27.68
CA ALA A 472 13.73 -9.88 27.42
C ALA A 472 14.32 -9.20 28.68
N LYS A 473 13.48 -8.89 29.68
CA LYS A 473 13.87 -8.06 30.83
C LYS A 473 14.96 -8.68 31.70
N ASP A 474 15.02 -10.01 31.73
CA ASP A 474 15.95 -10.76 32.57
C ASP A 474 17.14 -11.32 31.76
N MET A 475 17.33 -10.87 30.51
CA MET A 475 18.33 -11.40 29.58
C MET A 475 19.35 -10.34 29.13
N SER A 476 20.59 -10.79 28.93
CA SER A 476 21.66 -9.95 28.37
C SER A 476 21.67 -10.12 26.85
N LEU A 477 21.15 -9.10 26.14
CA LEU A 477 20.97 -9.15 24.69
C LEU A 477 22.18 -8.63 23.90
N SER A 478 23.04 -7.79 24.47
CA SER A 478 24.17 -7.19 23.76
C SER A 478 25.13 -8.24 23.17
N PRO A 479 25.58 -9.26 23.92
CA PRO A 479 26.49 -10.26 23.37
C PRO A 479 25.85 -11.09 22.24
N ILE A 480 24.54 -11.31 22.33
CA ILE A 480 23.78 -12.01 21.30
C ILE A 480 23.61 -11.13 20.07
N ALA A 481 23.36 -9.83 20.25
CA ALA A 481 23.27 -8.88 19.14
C ALA A 481 24.59 -8.76 18.38
N ASP A 482 25.73 -8.72 19.08
CA ASP A 482 27.07 -8.74 18.47
C ASP A 482 27.26 -9.96 17.55
N GLN A 483 26.78 -11.12 17.99
CA GLN A 483 26.86 -12.38 17.26
C GLN A 483 25.90 -12.45 16.07
N LEU A 484 24.79 -11.70 16.13
CA LEU A 484 23.75 -11.66 15.10
C LEU A 484 23.90 -10.46 14.15
N LEU A 485 24.91 -9.62 14.33
CA LEU A 485 25.16 -8.50 13.42
C LEU A 485 25.44 -9.03 12.00
N GLY A 486 24.72 -8.48 11.02
CA GLY A 486 24.70 -8.97 9.64
C GLY A 486 23.63 -10.02 9.33
N ALA A 487 22.91 -10.53 10.34
CA ALA A 487 21.76 -11.41 10.14
C ALA A 487 20.51 -10.59 9.75
N SER A 488 19.68 -11.15 8.88
CA SER A 488 18.36 -10.59 8.56
C SER A 488 17.40 -10.66 9.76
N GLY A 489 16.36 -9.82 9.77
CA GLY A 489 15.35 -9.85 10.84
C GLY A 489 14.70 -11.23 11.03
N ALA A 490 14.48 -11.96 9.94
CA ALA A 490 13.98 -13.34 9.97
C ALA A 490 14.98 -14.31 10.65
N GLN A 491 16.27 -14.12 10.47
CA GLN A 491 17.31 -14.93 11.11
C GLN A 491 17.45 -14.59 12.60
N VAL A 492 17.36 -13.32 12.99
CA VAL A 492 17.34 -12.91 14.39
C VAL A 492 16.14 -13.54 15.12
N THR A 493 14.94 -13.48 14.52
CA THR A 493 13.75 -14.12 15.09
C THR A 493 13.82 -15.65 15.09
N ALA A 494 14.54 -16.27 14.16
CA ALA A 494 14.79 -17.71 14.16
C ALA A 494 15.59 -18.16 15.39
N VAL A 495 16.57 -17.37 15.83
CA VAL A 495 17.34 -17.65 17.06
C VAL A 495 16.45 -17.66 18.28
N VAL A 496 15.53 -16.70 18.41
CA VAL A 496 14.57 -16.67 19.52
C VAL A 496 13.61 -17.86 19.45
N ARG A 497 13.14 -18.25 18.26
CA ARG A 497 12.29 -19.43 18.07
C ARG A 497 12.99 -20.72 18.48
N GLU A 498 14.27 -20.85 18.14
CA GLU A 498 15.10 -21.98 18.56
C GLU A 498 15.30 -22.00 20.07
N ALA A 499 15.64 -20.86 20.68
CA ALA A 499 15.80 -20.75 22.12
C ALA A 499 14.52 -21.16 22.87
N ARG A 500 13.35 -20.73 22.38
CA ARG A 500 12.04 -21.20 22.90
C ARG A 500 11.83 -22.70 22.66
N GLY A 501 12.35 -23.25 21.57
CA GLY A 501 12.35 -24.68 21.28
C GLY A 501 13.15 -25.50 22.30
N LEU A 502 14.37 -25.05 22.62
CA LEU A 502 15.22 -25.66 23.64
C LEU A 502 14.54 -25.61 25.02
N ALA A 503 14.00 -24.45 25.42
CA ALA A 503 13.30 -24.30 26.69
C ALA A 503 12.08 -25.24 26.81
N ARG A 504 11.33 -25.45 25.71
CA ARG A 504 10.23 -26.44 25.68
C ARG A 504 10.72 -27.87 25.83
N ALA A 505 11.86 -28.22 25.23
CA ALA A 505 12.46 -29.54 25.36
C ALA A 505 12.89 -29.83 26.80
N ASP A 506 13.47 -28.82 27.45
CA ASP A 506 13.94 -28.89 28.84
C ASP A 506 12.79 -28.73 29.87
N LYS A 507 11.58 -28.36 29.40
CA LYS A 507 10.36 -28.13 30.21
C LYS A 507 10.55 -27.08 31.30
N ILE A 508 11.35 -26.06 31.01
CA ILE A 508 11.61 -24.92 31.91
C ILE A 508 11.34 -23.60 31.17
N PRO A 509 11.14 -22.48 31.90
CA PRO A 509 11.03 -21.17 31.28
C PRO A 509 12.25 -20.82 30.42
N LEU A 510 12.04 -19.96 29.42
CA LEU A 510 13.13 -19.44 28.61
C LEU A 510 14.14 -18.71 29.51
N SER A 511 15.42 -18.96 29.27
CA SER A 511 16.52 -18.41 30.07
C SER A 511 17.67 -18.01 29.16
N GLN A 512 18.61 -17.23 29.70
CA GLN A 512 19.83 -16.81 29.01
C GLN A 512 20.58 -17.98 28.36
N SER A 513 20.70 -19.14 29.04
CA SER A 513 21.43 -20.30 28.53
C SER A 513 20.81 -20.88 27.26
N HIS A 514 19.48 -20.84 27.12
CA HIS A 514 18.83 -21.31 25.89
C HIS A 514 19.07 -20.34 24.73
N LEU A 515 19.07 -19.04 25.00
CA LEU A 515 19.33 -18.01 23.99
C LEU A 515 20.77 -18.09 23.49
N GLU A 516 21.74 -18.23 24.40
CA GLU A 516 23.15 -18.46 24.08
C GLU A 516 23.35 -19.75 23.29
N ALA A 517 22.75 -20.87 23.72
CA ALA A 517 22.85 -22.14 23.00
C ALA A 517 22.27 -22.06 21.59
N ALA A 518 21.12 -21.38 21.41
CA ALA A 518 20.52 -21.16 20.10
C ALA A 518 21.41 -20.29 19.21
N ALA A 519 21.93 -19.18 19.74
CA ALA A 519 22.82 -18.29 19.02
C ALA A 519 24.12 -19.01 18.61
N SER A 520 24.79 -19.72 19.53
CA SER A 520 26.01 -20.49 19.25
C SER A 520 25.81 -21.57 18.20
N ARG A 521 24.62 -22.15 18.11
CA ARG A 521 24.32 -23.20 17.12
C ARG A 521 24.03 -22.62 15.73
N ILE A 522 23.32 -21.50 15.65
CA ILE A 522 22.87 -20.92 14.37
C ILE A 522 23.92 -19.94 13.81
N TYR A 523 24.56 -19.16 14.68
CA TYR A 523 25.54 -18.11 14.35
C TYR A 523 26.78 -18.24 15.24
N PRO A 524 27.60 -19.29 15.15
CA PRO A 524 28.74 -19.48 16.05
C PRO A 524 29.64 -18.24 16.09
N ALA A 525 30.07 -17.86 17.30
CA ALA A 525 30.93 -16.70 17.49
C ALA A 525 32.27 -16.88 16.76
N LEU A 526 32.75 -15.80 16.14
CA LEU A 526 34.05 -15.78 15.47
C LEU A 526 35.20 -16.00 16.46
N ASP A 527 36.23 -16.71 16.02
CA ASP A 527 37.51 -16.77 16.73
C ASP A 527 38.10 -15.36 16.88
N ALA A 528 38.67 -15.07 18.05
CA ALA A 528 39.18 -13.74 18.36
C ALA A 528 40.30 -13.28 17.39
N ASN A 529 41.12 -14.20 16.88
CA ASN A 529 42.16 -13.85 15.89
C ASN A 529 41.55 -13.54 14.53
N ILE A 530 40.52 -14.28 14.11
CA ILE A 530 39.81 -14.01 12.86
C ILE A 530 39.12 -12.65 12.96
N LEU A 531 38.43 -12.38 14.07
CA LEU A 531 37.80 -11.09 14.33
C LEU A 531 38.81 -9.94 14.26
N TRP A 532 39.97 -10.09 14.91
CA TRP A 532 41.03 -9.09 14.86
C TRP A 532 41.54 -8.85 13.43
N ARG A 533 41.72 -9.92 12.63
CA ARG A 533 42.13 -9.79 11.23
C ARG A 533 41.09 -9.05 10.40
N ILE A 534 39.81 -9.34 10.56
CA ILE A 534 38.72 -8.59 9.89
C ILE A 534 38.75 -7.13 10.33
N ALA A 535 38.97 -6.83 11.61
CA ALA A 535 39.05 -5.45 12.08
C ALA A 535 40.23 -4.68 11.48
N VAL A 536 41.39 -5.34 11.32
CA VAL A 536 42.54 -4.78 10.60
C VAL A 536 42.22 -4.56 9.12
N HIS A 537 41.48 -5.48 8.50
CA HIS A 537 41.01 -5.37 7.12
C HIS A 537 40.13 -4.12 6.93
N GLU A 538 39.06 -3.98 7.71
CA GLU A 538 38.15 -2.82 7.61
C GLU A 538 38.86 -1.49 7.93
N ALA A 539 39.75 -1.49 8.94
CA ALA A 539 40.59 -0.34 9.25
C ALA A 539 41.49 0.07 8.08
N GLY A 540 41.93 -0.90 7.28
CA GLY A 540 42.69 -0.67 6.04
C GLY A 540 41.95 0.20 5.04
N HIS A 541 40.70 -0.13 4.74
CA HIS A 541 39.86 0.69 3.84
C HIS A 541 39.71 2.12 4.36
N LEU A 542 39.38 2.28 5.64
CA LEU A 542 39.19 3.59 6.28
C LEU A 542 40.44 4.47 6.20
N VAL A 543 41.60 3.92 6.55
CA VAL A 543 42.86 4.66 6.54
C VAL A 543 43.26 5.05 5.12
N VAL A 544 43.18 4.13 4.15
CA VAL A 544 43.55 4.43 2.76
C VAL A 544 42.61 5.48 2.16
N ALA A 545 41.30 5.31 2.33
CA ALA A 545 40.30 6.25 1.81
C ALA A 545 40.50 7.66 2.38
N HIS A 546 40.70 7.77 3.70
CA HIS A 546 41.00 9.04 4.37
C HIS A 546 42.28 9.68 3.84
N THR A 547 43.35 8.89 3.70
CA THR A 547 44.65 9.39 3.20
C THR A 547 44.56 9.95 1.78
N LEU A 548 43.70 9.34 0.96
CA LEU A 548 43.52 9.70 -0.45
C LEU A 548 42.43 10.75 -0.68
N ASN A 549 41.91 11.37 0.39
CA ASN A 549 40.85 12.38 0.36
C ASN A 549 39.59 11.91 -0.39
N LEU A 550 39.23 10.63 -0.23
CA LEU A 550 37.92 10.15 -0.66
C LEU A 550 36.82 10.66 0.30
N PRO A 551 35.54 10.66 -0.12
CA PRO A 551 34.44 10.99 0.77
C PRO A 551 34.52 10.19 2.09
N PRO A 552 34.23 10.82 3.24
CA PRO A 552 34.34 10.16 4.53
C PRO A 552 33.37 8.97 4.59
N ALA A 553 33.83 7.87 5.16
CA ALA A 553 32.98 6.70 5.34
C ALA A 553 31.80 7.02 6.27
N GLU A 554 30.61 6.56 5.90
CA GLU A 554 29.38 6.78 6.67
C GLU A 554 29.23 5.74 7.78
N ARG A 555 29.79 4.54 7.58
CA ARG A 555 29.74 3.42 8.52
C ARG A 555 30.84 2.40 8.27
N ALA A 556 31.25 1.70 9.32
CA ALA A 556 32.08 0.51 9.25
C ALA A 556 31.52 -0.57 10.20
N THR A 557 31.40 -1.81 9.73
CA THR A 557 30.74 -2.89 10.49
C THR A 557 31.50 -4.20 10.36
N ILE A 558 31.59 -4.96 11.45
CA ILE A 558 32.12 -6.33 11.48
C ILE A 558 31.03 -7.30 11.91
N THR A 559 30.73 -8.23 11.02
CA THR A 559 29.75 -9.30 11.18
C THR A 559 30.45 -10.65 11.42
N ASN A 560 29.67 -11.70 11.67
CA ASN A 560 30.22 -13.06 11.76
C ASN A 560 30.67 -13.66 10.41
N THR A 561 30.35 -13.00 9.29
CA THR A 561 30.70 -13.47 7.94
C THR A 561 31.78 -12.63 7.25
N GLY A 562 32.22 -11.53 7.85
CA GLY A 562 33.16 -10.57 7.27
C GLY A 562 32.93 -9.15 7.81
N GLY A 563 33.52 -8.16 7.17
CA GLY A 563 33.26 -6.75 7.46
C GLY A 563 32.84 -5.98 6.22
N PHE A 564 32.43 -4.73 6.44
CA PHE A 564 32.08 -3.80 5.37
C PHE A 564 32.34 -2.36 5.81
N VAL A 565 32.85 -1.54 4.90
CA VAL A 565 32.97 -0.08 5.06
C VAL A 565 32.18 0.62 3.96
N ASP A 566 31.27 1.50 4.37
CA ASP A 566 30.45 2.28 3.46
C ASP A 566 31.16 3.60 3.11
N ILE A 567 31.73 3.67 1.91
CA ILE A 567 32.42 4.85 1.39
C ILE A 567 31.59 5.44 0.23
N PRO A 568 31.02 6.64 0.37
CA PRO A 568 30.16 7.23 -0.66
C PRO A 568 30.85 7.33 -2.03
N SER A 569 30.16 6.90 -3.08
CA SER A 569 30.64 6.99 -4.46
C SER A 569 29.97 8.12 -5.26
N SER A 570 30.71 8.74 -6.17
CA SER A 570 30.19 9.73 -7.12
C SER A 570 29.95 9.07 -8.48
N MET A 571 28.90 9.46 -9.20
CA MET A 571 28.70 9.03 -10.58
C MET A 571 29.73 9.62 -11.54
N LEU A 572 30.32 10.77 -11.20
CA LEU A 572 31.35 11.42 -11.98
C LEU A 572 32.70 11.20 -11.31
N GLU A 573 33.59 10.52 -12.02
CA GLU A 573 34.93 10.17 -11.55
C GLU A 573 35.98 10.76 -12.49
N SER A 574 37.05 11.29 -11.90
CA SER A 574 38.31 11.55 -12.60
C SER A 574 39.19 10.30 -12.60
N SER A 575 40.18 10.24 -13.49
CA SER A 575 41.18 9.17 -13.46
C SER A 575 41.86 9.03 -12.09
N GLN A 576 42.13 10.16 -11.41
CA GLN A 576 42.74 10.17 -10.09
C GLN A 576 41.80 9.62 -9.01
N THR A 577 40.55 10.07 -8.97
CA THR A 577 39.59 9.64 -7.94
C THR A 577 39.20 8.17 -8.11
N ALA A 578 39.07 7.69 -9.35
CA ALA A 578 38.87 6.27 -9.63
C ALA A 578 40.09 5.42 -9.23
N THR A 579 41.31 5.89 -9.51
CA THR A 579 42.56 5.23 -9.04
C THR A 579 42.61 5.19 -7.51
N ASN A 580 42.26 6.29 -6.83
CA ASN A 580 42.21 6.36 -5.38
C ASN A 580 41.17 5.38 -4.81
N ARG A 581 40.02 5.24 -5.47
CA ARG A 581 38.97 4.28 -5.12
C ARG A 581 39.46 2.83 -5.26
N ILE A 582 40.15 2.49 -6.34
CA ILE A 582 40.79 1.16 -6.50
C ILE A 582 41.78 0.92 -5.35
N CYS A 583 42.59 1.92 -5.01
CA CYS A 583 43.54 1.82 -3.90
C CYS A 583 42.82 1.60 -2.55
N ALA A 584 41.71 2.30 -2.30
CA ALA A 584 40.89 2.12 -1.10
C ALA A 584 40.21 0.75 -1.05
N LEU A 585 39.69 0.23 -2.17
CA LEU A 585 39.15 -1.13 -2.27
C LEU A 585 40.23 -2.18 -1.96
N LEU A 586 41.47 -1.98 -2.39
CA LEU A 586 42.58 -2.88 -2.05
C LEU A 586 43.16 -2.62 -0.64
N GLY A 587 42.63 -1.65 0.09
CA GLY A 587 43.12 -1.21 1.40
C GLY A 587 43.04 -2.30 2.46
N GLY A 588 41.96 -3.08 2.51
CA GLY A 588 41.80 -4.16 3.49
C GLY A 588 42.83 -5.28 3.29
N ARG A 589 42.96 -5.77 2.06
CA ARG A 589 44.00 -6.75 1.69
C ARG A 589 45.41 -6.23 1.96
N ALA A 590 45.68 -4.96 1.63
CA ALA A 590 46.97 -4.32 1.87
C ALA A 590 47.27 -4.17 3.38
N ALA A 591 46.27 -3.93 4.21
CA ALA A 591 46.43 -3.84 5.67
C ALA A 591 46.81 -5.19 6.26
N GLU A 592 46.17 -6.27 5.79
CA GLU A 592 46.53 -7.63 6.21
C GLU A 592 47.98 -7.96 5.85
N GLN A 593 48.43 -7.62 4.63
CA GLN A 593 49.83 -7.79 4.25
C GLN A 593 50.80 -6.95 5.08
N ALA A 594 50.45 -5.69 5.37
CA ALA A 594 51.32 -4.79 6.12
C ALA A 594 51.48 -5.21 7.59
N ILE A 595 50.46 -5.82 8.19
CA ILE A 595 50.44 -6.23 9.60
C ILE A 595 50.83 -7.70 9.81
N PHE A 596 50.29 -8.61 8.99
CA PHE A 596 50.45 -10.06 9.16
C PHE A 596 51.40 -10.70 8.14
N GLY A 597 51.81 -9.98 7.10
CA GLY A 597 52.70 -10.48 6.04
C GLY A 597 51.99 -11.32 4.97
N GLU A 598 50.71 -11.65 5.16
CA GLU A 598 49.88 -12.39 4.21
C GLU A 598 48.42 -11.90 4.28
N ALA A 599 47.73 -12.01 3.14
CA ALA A 599 46.32 -11.71 3.03
C ALA A 599 45.47 -12.99 3.09
N LEU A 600 44.27 -12.87 3.65
CA LEU A 600 43.23 -13.88 3.61
C LEU A 600 42.50 -13.86 2.26
N ASN A 601 41.69 -14.88 2.02
CA ASN A 601 40.82 -14.97 0.84
C ASN A 601 39.61 -14.02 0.88
N GLY A 602 39.33 -13.37 2.03
CA GLY A 602 38.18 -12.50 2.23
C GLY A 602 37.99 -11.42 1.16
N ALA A 603 39.09 -10.80 0.72
CA ALA A 603 39.08 -9.77 -0.32
C ALA A 603 38.59 -10.25 -1.71
N GLY A 604 38.39 -11.56 -1.91
CA GLY A 604 37.96 -12.16 -3.17
C GLY A 604 36.81 -13.17 -3.05
N LEU A 605 36.11 -13.23 -1.91
CA LEU A 605 35.00 -14.15 -1.71
C LEU A 605 33.67 -13.51 -2.11
N GLY A 606 32.98 -14.12 -3.07
CA GLY A 606 31.62 -13.76 -3.46
C GLY A 606 31.52 -12.60 -4.44
N ASP A 607 30.30 -12.39 -4.91
CA ASP A 607 29.92 -11.23 -5.70
C ASP A 607 30.00 -9.98 -4.82
N HIS A 608 30.51 -8.87 -5.36
CA HIS A 608 30.83 -7.61 -4.70
C HIS A 608 32.05 -7.63 -3.75
N SER A 609 32.95 -8.61 -3.87
CA SER A 609 34.23 -8.58 -3.15
C SER A 609 35.14 -7.44 -3.60
N ASP A 610 36.08 -7.02 -2.74
CA ASP A 610 37.00 -5.91 -3.03
C ASP A 610 37.76 -6.07 -4.35
N LEU A 611 38.28 -7.28 -4.59
CA LEU A 611 39.00 -7.59 -5.83
C LEU A 611 38.07 -7.52 -7.04
N GLU A 612 36.82 -7.96 -6.93
CA GLU A 612 35.87 -7.86 -8.03
C GLU A 612 35.52 -6.40 -8.32
N LEU A 613 35.19 -5.62 -7.29
CA LEU A 613 34.88 -4.19 -7.43
C LEU A 613 36.07 -3.40 -8.00
N ALA A 614 37.28 -3.66 -7.48
CA ALA A 614 38.50 -3.04 -7.98
C ALA A 614 38.77 -3.43 -9.43
N THR A 615 38.56 -4.70 -9.80
CA THR A 615 38.75 -5.20 -11.17
C THR A 615 37.74 -4.59 -12.13
N LYS A 616 36.45 -4.52 -11.74
CA LYS A 616 35.40 -3.88 -12.53
C LYS A 616 35.71 -2.41 -12.77
N LEU A 617 36.08 -1.68 -11.72
CA LEU A 617 36.42 -0.26 -11.82
C LEU A 617 37.66 -0.05 -12.71
N ALA A 618 38.71 -0.86 -12.55
CA ALA A 618 39.89 -0.81 -13.41
C ALA A 618 39.54 -1.08 -14.89
N ALA A 619 38.63 -2.02 -15.15
CA ALA A 619 38.16 -2.33 -16.50
C ALA A 619 37.34 -1.17 -17.10
N GLN A 620 36.43 -0.56 -16.32
CA GLN A 620 35.66 0.60 -16.75
C GLN A 620 36.58 1.79 -17.07
N MET A 621 37.56 2.07 -16.20
CA MET A 621 38.58 3.10 -16.46
C MET A 621 39.34 2.86 -17.76
N ALA A 622 39.81 1.62 -17.97
CA ALA A 622 40.66 1.28 -19.11
C ALA A 622 39.90 1.19 -20.44
N TYR A 623 38.63 0.77 -20.42
CA TYR A 623 37.89 0.39 -21.64
C TYR A 623 36.63 1.20 -21.91
N GLU A 624 35.98 1.78 -20.89
CA GLU A 624 34.71 2.49 -21.06
C GLU A 624 34.89 4.01 -20.94
N TRP A 625 35.71 4.47 -19.99
CA TRP A 625 35.82 5.90 -19.65
C TRP A 625 36.96 6.61 -20.39
N GLY A 626 37.81 5.87 -21.10
CA GLY A 626 38.94 6.44 -21.84
C GLY A 626 40.08 6.93 -20.95
N PHE A 627 40.23 6.37 -19.74
CA PHE A 627 41.37 6.66 -18.85
C PHE A 627 42.55 5.70 -19.04
N GLY A 628 42.43 4.70 -19.91
CA GLY A 628 43.51 3.81 -20.34
C GLY A 628 44.28 4.34 -21.56
N ASP A 629 44.96 3.42 -22.27
CA ASP A 629 45.78 3.76 -23.46
C ASP A 629 44.95 4.09 -24.71
N GLN A 630 43.61 3.94 -24.66
CA GLN A 630 42.70 4.12 -25.79
C GLN A 630 41.46 4.90 -25.38
N LEU A 631 40.94 5.72 -26.31
CA LEU A 631 39.65 6.43 -26.17
C LEU A 631 38.46 5.64 -26.74
N VAL A 632 38.70 4.45 -27.30
CA VAL A 632 37.64 3.63 -27.90
C VAL A 632 36.81 3.00 -26.80
N PHE A 633 35.52 3.35 -26.75
CA PHE A 633 34.57 2.69 -25.87
C PHE A 633 34.44 1.20 -26.24
N THR A 634 34.87 0.34 -25.34
CA THR A 634 34.68 -1.10 -25.40
C THR A 634 33.88 -1.52 -24.16
N PRO A 635 32.61 -1.96 -24.31
CA PRO A 635 31.83 -2.39 -23.15
C PRO A 635 32.54 -3.56 -22.47
N THR A 636 32.69 -3.50 -21.15
CA THR A 636 33.40 -4.51 -20.38
C THR A 636 32.73 -5.88 -20.58
N PRO A 637 33.38 -6.88 -21.20
CA PRO A 637 32.77 -8.18 -21.42
C PRO A 637 32.56 -8.90 -20.09
N ALA A 638 31.51 -9.72 -20.00
CA ALA A 638 31.20 -10.52 -18.81
C ALA A 638 32.35 -11.45 -18.35
N HIS A 639 33.33 -11.71 -19.22
CA HIS A 639 34.54 -12.48 -18.91
C HIS A 639 35.80 -11.74 -19.38
N ILE A 640 36.60 -11.26 -18.42
CA ILE A 640 37.81 -10.45 -18.62
C ILE A 640 39.05 -11.33 -18.95
N LYS A 641 38.88 -12.49 -19.61
CA LYS A 641 39.97 -13.48 -19.72
C LYS A 641 41.12 -13.06 -20.66
N ASP A 642 40.84 -12.30 -21.72
CA ASP A 642 41.84 -11.98 -22.76
C ASP A 642 42.63 -10.68 -22.52
N ARG A 643 42.41 -9.98 -21.39
CA ARG A 643 43.03 -8.66 -21.12
C ARG A 643 43.60 -8.51 -19.70
N THR A 644 43.86 -9.63 -19.03
CA THR A 644 44.26 -9.72 -17.61
C THR A 644 45.53 -8.97 -17.25
N ASN A 645 46.56 -8.94 -18.12
CA ASN A 645 47.88 -8.39 -17.74
C ASN A 645 47.88 -6.87 -17.51
N HIS A 646 47.10 -6.08 -18.26
CA HIS A 646 47.05 -4.64 -18.07
C HIS A 646 46.27 -4.27 -16.79
N LEU A 647 45.13 -4.90 -16.58
CA LEU A 647 44.32 -4.70 -15.37
C LEU A 647 45.06 -5.16 -14.12
N ASP A 648 45.72 -6.31 -14.18
CA ASP A 648 46.55 -6.82 -13.09
C ASP A 648 47.69 -5.84 -12.72
N LYS A 649 48.25 -5.13 -13.70
CA LYS A 649 49.21 -4.06 -13.42
C LYS A 649 48.58 -2.91 -12.63
N ILE A 650 47.42 -2.41 -13.07
CA ILE A 650 46.69 -1.33 -12.36
C ILE A 650 46.40 -1.73 -10.92
N LEU A 651 45.88 -2.95 -10.72
CA LEU A 651 45.56 -3.48 -9.40
C LEU A 651 46.81 -3.63 -8.51
N LYS A 652 47.90 -4.18 -9.04
CA LYS A 652 49.18 -4.32 -8.32
C LYS A 652 49.80 -2.98 -7.94
N ASP A 653 49.71 -1.98 -8.82
CA ASP A 653 50.22 -0.64 -8.54
C ASP A 653 49.39 0.05 -7.45
N ALA A 654 48.05 -0.09 -7.50
CA ALA A 654 47.15 0.41 -6.47
C ALA A 654 47.35 -0.28 -5.12
N GLU A 655 47.51 -1.61 -5.10
CA GLU A 655 47.83 -2.37 -3.88
C GLU A 655 49.18 -1.94 -3.29
N ARG A 656 50.21 -1.77 -4.11
CA ARG A 656 51.52 -1.30 -3.63
C ARG A 656 51.42 0.08 -2.97
N ASN A 657 50.62 0.98 -3.54
CA ASN A 657 50.36 2.29 -2.95
C ASN A 657 49.62 2.18 -1.61
N ALA A 658 48.59 1.31 -1.53
CA ALA A 658 47.87 1.05 -0.29
C ALA A 658 48.80 0.52 0.81
N ILE A 659 49.67 -0.45 0.50
CA ILE A 659 50.67 -0.99 1.43
C ILE A 659 51.61 0.11 1.92
N GLN A 660 52.09 0.98 1.03
CA GLN A 660 52.97 2.08 1.40
C GLN A 660 52.30 3.04 2.40
N ILE A 661 51.06 3.43 2.12
CA ILE A 661 50.25 4.27 3.03
C ILE A 661 50.12 3.59 4.40
N LEU A 662 49.69 2.32 4.41
CA LEU A 662 49.36 1.58 5.62
C LEU A 662 50.60 1.22 6.46
N THR A 663 51.74 0.97 5.82
CA THR A 663 53.01 0.66 6.52
C THR A 663 53.48 1.85 7.37
N THR A 664 53.19 3.09 6.95
CA THR A 664 53.53 4.30 7.70
C THR A 664 52.52 4.64 8.80
N ARG A 665 51.36 3.96 8.84
CA ARG A 665 50.21 4.30 9.70
C ARG A 665 49.71 3.10 10.52
N LYS A 666 50.59 2.17 10.88
CA LYS A 666 50.24 0.93 11.62
C LYS A 666 49.53 1.18 12.96
N ASP A 667 49.92 2.24 13.67
CA ASP A 667 49.30 2.59 14.95
C ASP A 667 47.84 3.03 14.78
N LEU A 668 47.53 3.75 13.68
CA LEU A 668 46.17 4.17 13.34
C LEU A 668 45.29 2.98 12.93
N ILE A 669 45.84 2.04 12.16
CA ILE A 669 45.14 0.79 11.84
C ILE A 669 44.78 0.05 13.13
N SER A 670 45.74 -0.06 14.05
CA SER A 670 45.56 -0.79 15.31
C SER A 670 44.51 -0.11 16.20
N SER A 671 44.49 1.23 16.29
CA SER A 671 43.51 1.95 17.10
C SER A 671 42.09 1.80 16.56
N ILE A 672 41.91 1.89 15.24
CA ILE A 672 40.61 1.69 14.59
C ILE A 672 40.16 0.24 14.74
N ALA A 673 41.07 -0.74 14.53
CA ALA A 673 40.76 -2.15 14.71
C ALA A 673 40.31 -2.49 16.14
N VAL A 674 40.95 -1.89 17.16
CA VAL A 674 40.51 -2.04 18.57
C VAL A 674 39.09 -1.49 18.76
N ALA A 675 38.80 -0.31 18.20
CA ALA A 675 37.45 0.27 18.27
C ALA A 675 36.41 -0.63 17.58
N LEU A 676 36.72 -1.16 16.40
CA LEU A 676 35.86 -2.07 15.66
C LEU A 676 35.63 -3.40 16.38
N CYS A 677 36.65 -4.00 17.00
CA CYS A 677 36.47 -5.23 17.78
C CYS A 677 35.56 -5.01 19.00
N LYS A 678 35.60 -3.82 19.59
CA LYS A 678 34.82 -3.45 20.77
C LYS A 678 33.37 -3.11 20.44
N GLU A 679 33.16 -2.26 19.45
CA GLU A 679 31.84 -1.69 19.14
C GLU A 679 31.09 -2.48 18.06
N ARG A 680 31.80 -3.28 17.24
CA ARG A 680 31.33 -4.01 16.05
C ARG A 680 30.78 -3.15 14.92
N GLU A 681 30.20 -2.00 15.22
CA GLU A 681 29.68 -1.01 14.29
C GLU A 681 30.16 0.37 14.71
N LEU A 682 30.74 1.12 13.77
CA LEU A 682 31.16 2.51 13.94
C LEU A 682 30.37 3.39 12.98
N SER A 683 29.73 4.43 13.52
CA SER A 683 29.10 5.50 12.76
C SER A 683 30.15 6.43 12.12
N GLY A 684 29.77 7.17 11.08
CA GLY A 684 30.64 8.15 10.44
C GLY A 684 31.19 9.21 11.39
N GLU A 685 30.44 9.57 12.45
CA GLU A 685 30.97 10.47 13.49
C GLU A 685 32.08 9.81 14.32
N GLN A 686 31.90 8.56 14.74
CA GLN A 686 32.94 7.81 15.46
C GLN A 686 34.18 7.61 14.58
N ILE A 687 33.99 7.27 13.30
CA ILE A 687 35.07 7.13 12.32
C ILE A 687 35.86 8.43 12.20
N ARG A 688 35.18 9.58 12.03
CA ARG A 688 35.83 10.90 11.96
C ARG A 688 36.61 11.27 13.20
N ARG A 689 36.18 10.82 14.39
CA ARG A 689 36.93 11.04 15.64
C ARG A 689 38.19 10.17 15.76
N LEU A 690 38.18 9.00 15.13
CA LEU A 690 39.31 8.07 15.13
C LEU A 690 40.36 8.42 14.07
N LEU A 691 39.96 9.03 12.97
CA LEU A 691 40.84 9.47 11.91
C LEU A 691 41.44 10.87 12.21
N PRO A 692 42.77 11.06 12.10
CA PRO A 692 43.37 12.36 12.36
C PRO A 692 42.93 13.40 11.34
N THR A 693 42.61 14.61 11.82
CA THR A 693 42.36 15.79 10.98
C THR A 693 43.69 16.34 10.47
N ASP A 694 44.31 15.66 9.51
CA ASP A 694 45.48 16.19 8.82
C ASP A 694 45.02 17.36 7.91
N GLY A 695 44.96 18.58 8.47
CA GLY A 695 45.10 19.84 7.73
C GLY A 695 44.04 20.21 6.68
N VAL A 696 42.81 19.71 6.75
CA VAL A 696 41.70 20.23 5.92
C VAL A 696 40.96 21.34 6.70
N PRO A 697 40.85 22.58 6.18
CA PRO A 697 40.11 23.65 6.86
C PRO A 697 38.63 23.26 7.00
N SER A 698 38.06 23.53 8.17
CA SER A 698 36.73 23.13 8.60
C SER A 698 35.55 23.88 7.94
N ASP A 699 35.71 24.44 6.74
CA ASP A 699 34.67 25.24 6.09
C ASP A 699 34.61 24.97 4.59
N THR A 700 33.76 24.02 4.20
CA THR A 700 32.89 24.11 3.01
C THR A 700 31.83 23.03 3.12
N VAL A 701 30.67 23.44 3.66
CA VAL A 701 29.37 22.80 3.44
C VAL A 701 28.91 23.08 2.01
#